data_AF-A0AA96W0X2-F1
#
_entry.id   AF-A0AA96W0X2-F1
#
_cell.length_a   1.000
_cell.length_b   1.000
_cell.length_c   1.000
_cell.angle_alpha   90.00
_cell.angle_beta   90.00
_cell.angle_gamma   90.00
#
_symmetry.space_group_name_H-M   'P 1'
#
loop_
_entity.id
_entity.type
_entity.pdbx_description
1 polymer ?
#
loop_
_entity_poly.entity_id
_entity_poly.type
_entity_poly.pdbx_seq_one_letter_code
_entity_poly.pdbx_strand_id
1 'polypeptide(L)'
;MSGRGLRRRLLRMGRAASWTAEAGRIRFFALFAATTVAVLAVCGYLLASASFDGRAERGAARWPQITENGTGELLWKATVETVADRQYDVVYIEPRTADAPLPPGLSRWPEPGEAVLSPALKSAHPEVQHEYGEPVGTIGLVGLEAPGEYFVYVRPSAERLDPASMAKVTGFGVPWSPPFGEHLYNFGPGEFRWAYLALVGLPAGLFVVIAARVGAVARDRRTALLTALGASTEARAWFTLGEAVVPVALGGLTGVLAVTPALASDIPLPMVDFVLYRPDARAALGALVVAALAVPAAVLAAVVLLQPPYRPGRSTRPTAARRRREWTLWLFPVALFGTVQGTGLAPYDLRLPVLATGSVVTIALLPGVVGAVVAATGPAMARVGAARGRIGMLISGRRLAAGARPVARVVAAVVVAIGLAAQGQIAISLFTEMSDRVDAMEKHLGTSVLRVSTTMDTRSADMAAFERALGSGTGVLAVRQDPRKGRTDLVAPCSAWRGLGLPCPKTATERRTVRHPGLAQAVELERSVGVDLYAATGDVEDIVRTTEAPALMVLADDGRELSMSSVHRSANEHLAMATTVTVFAMTGTLGGSGEGIAAQQWLELLSVTGVLVIVMVAGIGSVAQFVRAGRELGPVSVLTGDVRVYYSVSVWSLLVPVVFAVCAAVAVTWFVTTPLMADSASRLSALSTVGGAGLLCAAVMAWWGARTAASTGSVWRPRND
;
A
#
# COMPACT_ATOMS: atom_id res chain seq x y z
N MET A 1 12.71 -43.40 -34.87
CA MET A 1 12.48 -41.94 -35.01
C MET A 1 13.52 -41.20 -34.19
N SER A 2 14.24 -40.21 -34.75
CA SER A 2 15.18 -39.41 -33.95
C SER A 2 14.43 -38.70 -32.80
N GLY A 3 15.05 -38.60 -31.62
CA GLY A 3 14.42 -37.98 -30.44
C GLY A 3 13.88 -36.56 -30.71
N ARG A 4 14.55 -35.79 -31.59
CA ARG A 4 14.11 -34.45 -32.02
C ARG A 4 12.80 -34.48 -32.81
N GLY A 5 12.60 -35.48 -33.68
CA GLY A 5 11.38 -35.63 -34.48
C GLY A 5 10.16 -35.96 -33.62
N LEU A 6 10.35 -36.78 -32.59
CA LEU A 6 9.30 -37.12 -31.62
C LEU A 6 8.89 -35.90 -30.78
N ARG A 7 9.87 -35.16 -30.23
CA ARG A 7 9.61 -33.92 -29.44
C ARG A 7 8.78 -32.90 -30.22
N ARG A 8 9.12 -32.65 -31.50
CA ARG A 8 8.39 -31.68 -32.34
C ARG A 8 6.95 -32.12 -32.66
N ARG A 9 6.72 -33.42 -32.86
CA ARG A 9 5.36 -33.95 -33.08
C ARG A 9 4.50 -33.86 -31.81
N LEU A 10 5.06 -34.19 -30.64
CA LEU A 10 4.37 -34.08 -29.36
C LEU A 10 3.99 -32.64 -29.03
N LEU A 11 4.87 -31.67 -29.31
CA LEU A 11 4.57 -30.24 -29.18
C LEU A 11 3.41 -29.81 -30.09
N ARG A 12 3.40 -30.22 -31.35
CA ARG A 12 2.31 -29.92 -32.29
C ARG A 12 0.98 -30.55 -31.87
N MET A 13 1.01 -31.79 -31.40
CA MET A 13 -0.17 -32.49 -30.88
C MET A 13 -0.73 -31.79 -29.63
N GLY A 14 0.14 -31.38 -28.70
CA GLY A 14 -0.26 -30.60 -27.52
C GLY A 14 -0.89 -29.25 -27.91
N ARG A 15 -0.30 -28.54 -28.87
CA ARG A 15 -0.84 -27.26 -29.37
C ARG A 15 -2.23 -27.42 -29.99
N ALA A 16 -2.44 -28.47 -30.80
CA ALA A 16 -3.76 -28.75 -31.35
C ALA A 16 -4.79 -29.09 -30.26
N ALA A 17 -4.36 -29.79 -29.20
CA ALA A 17 -5.20 -30.17 -28.08
C ALA A 17 -5.60 -28.98 -27.17
N SER A 18 -4.86 -27.86 -27.18
CA SER A 18 -5.14 -26.72 -26.29
C SER A 18 -6.48 -26.04 -26.59
N TRP A 19 -6.90 -25.98 -27.87
CA TRP A 19 -8.13 -25.31 -28.31
C TRP A 19 -9.31 -26.25 -28.55
N THR A 20 -9.02 -27.49 -28.98
CA THR A 20 -10.04 -28.48 -29.36
C THR A 20 -10.57 -29.28 -28.17
N ALA A 21 -9.81 -29.34 -27.08
CA ALA A 21 -10.23 -30.03 -25.88
C ALA A 21 -11.40 -29.32 -25.18
N GLU A 22 -12.40 -30.09 -24.76
CA GLU A 22 -13.57 -29.63 -23.99
C GLU A 22 -13.22 -28.82 -22.73
N ALA A 23 -12.05 -29.06 -22.11
CA ALA A 23 -11.53 -28.29 -20.97
C ALA A 23 -10.30 -27.43 -21.32
N GLY A 24 -9.90 -27.42 -22.59
CA GLY A 24 -8.71 -26.72 -23.10
C GLY A 24 -8.87 -25.21 -23.04
N ARG A 25 -10.05 -24.68 -23.39
CA ARG A 25 -10.34 -23.23 -23.38
C ARG A 25 -10.19 -22.60 -22.00
N ILE A 26 -10.73 -23.23 -20.95
CA ILE A 26 -10.64 -22.69 -19.58
C ILE A 26 -9.18 -22.65 -19.13
N ARG A 27 -8.41 -23.71 -19.39
CA ARG A 27 -6.98 -23.74 -19.05
C ARG A 27 -6.18 -22.76 -19.90
N PHE A 28 -6.52 -22.59 -21.17
CA PHE A 28 -5.90 -21.62 -22.05
C PHE A 28 -6.04 -20.21 -21.48
N PHE A 29 -7.27 -19.78 -21.18
CA PHE A 29 -7.51 -18.46 -20.57
C PHE A 29 -6.88 -18.34 -19.18
N ALA A 30 -6.89 -19.41 -18.37
CA ALA A 30 -6.25 -19.41 -17.07
C ALA A 30 -4.73 -19.19 -17.15
N LEU A 31 -4.04 -19.92 -18.04
CA LEU A 31 -2.60 -19.78 -18.24
C LEU A 31 -2.24 -18.44 -18.91
N PHE A 32 -3.07 -17.97 -19.85
CA PHE A 32 -2.93 -16.65 -20.45
C PHE A 32 -2.98 -15.57 -19.38
N ALA A 33 -4.07 -15.49 -18.62
CA ALA A 33 -4.26 -14.48 -17.58
C ALA A 33 -3.20 -14.56 -16.48
N ALA A 34 -2.88 -15.77 -16.01
CA ALA A 34 -1.86 -15.96 -14.98
C ALA A 34 -0.46 -15.52 -15.45
N THR A 35 -0.12 -15.76 -16.72
CA THR A 35 1.16 -15.30 -17.28
C THR A 35 1.18 -13.79 -17.44
N THR A 36 0.09 -13.19 -17.94
CA THR A 36 -0.03 -11.72 -18.04
C THR A 36 0.16 -11.07 -16.69
N VAL A 37 -0.57 -11.54 -15.66
CA VAL A 37 -0.46 -11.01 -14.29
C VAL A 37 0.94 -11.24 -13.71
N ALA A 38 1.55 -12.40 -13.92
CA ALA A 38 2.91 -12.67 -13.42
C ALA A 38 3.95 -11.74 -14.08
N VAL A 39 3.85 -11.50 -15.39
CA VAL A 39 4.74 -10.56 -16.09
C VAL A 39 4.52 -9.14 -15.58
N LEU A 40 3.27 -8.70 -15.43
CA LEU A 40 2.94 -7.38 -14.89
C LEU A 40 3.46 -7.20 -13.45
N ALA A 41 3.31 -8.20 -12.60
CA ALA A 41 3.78 -8.15 -11.21
C ALA A 41 5.32 -8.06 -11.14
N VAL A 42 6.04 -8.86 -11.93
CA VAL A 42 7.51 -8.81 -11.93
C VAL A 42 8.02 -7.52 -12.59
N CYS A 43 7.46 -7.11 -13.72
CA CYS A 43 7.86 -5.87 -14.39
C CYS A 43 7.51 -4.64 -13.54
N GLY A 44 6.35 -4.61 -12.90
CA GLY A 44 5.95 -3.54 -11.99
C GLY A 44 6.89 -3.41 -10.79
N TYR A 45 7.31 -4.54 -10.19
CA TYR A 45 8.33 -4.56 -9.15
C TYR A 45 9.69 -4.02 -9.64
N LEU A 46 10.14 -4.44 -10.83
CA LEU A 46 11.40 -3.98 -11.42
C LEU A 46 11.38 -2.48 -11.76
N LEU A 47 10.26 -1.99 -12.31
CA LEU A 47 10.06 -0.57 -12.57
C LEU A 47 10.08 0.24 -11.28
N ALA A 48 9.35 -0.21 -10.25
CA ALA A 48 9.36 0.46 -8.96
C ALA A 48 10.76 0.48 -8.34
N SER A 49 11.49 -0.64 -8.39
CA SER A 49 12.86 -0.74 -7.88
C SER A 49 13.80 0.23 -8.61
N ALA A 50 13.79 0.25 -9.94
CA ALA A 50 14.61 1.18 -10.72
C ALA A 50 14.21 2.65 -10.50
N SER A 51 12.94 2.91 -10.22
CA SER A 51 12.42 4.23 -9.86
C SER A 51 12.92 4.69 -8.48
N PHE A 52 13.01 3.78 -7.50
CA PHE A 52 13.64 4.09 -6.20
C PHE A 52 15.14 4.31 -6.34
N ASP A 53 15.83 3.44 -7.08
CA ASP A 53 17.28 3.53 -7.31
C ASP A 53 17.63 4.84 -8.04
N GLY A 54 16.89 5.20 -9.10
CA GLY A 54 17.10 6.44 -9.85
C GLY A 54 16.86 7.71 -9.03
N ARG A 55 15.86 7.70 -8.11
CA ARG A 55 15.68 8.80 -7.14
C ARG A 55 16.86 8.88 -6.19
N ALA A 56 17.27 7.77 -5.60
CA ALA A 56 18.39 7.72 -4.66
C ALA A 56 19.71 8.19 -5.31
N GLU A 57 19.96 7.82 -6.56
CA GLU A 57 21.11 8.29 -7.34
C GLU A 57 21.08 9.82 -7.54
N ARG A 58 19.91 10.39 -7.88
CA ARG A 58 19.75 11.85 -8.04
C ARG A 58 19.84 12.59 -6.70
N GLY A 59 19.25 12.05 -5.65
CA GLY A 59 19.39 12.54 -4.27
C GLY A 59 20.86 12.57 -3.82
N ALA A 60 21.61 11.50 -4.07
CA ALA A 60 23.04 11.42 -3.77
C ALA A 60 23.88 12.38 -4.65
N ALA A 61 23.52 12.56 -5.92
CA ALA A 61 24.19 13.47 -6.84
C ALA A 61 24.02 14.95 -6.45
N ARG A 62 22.90 15.33 -5.83
CA ARG A 62 22.65 16.70 -5.36
C ARG A 62 22.99 16.97 -3.91
N TRP A 63 23.33 15.94 -3.15
CA TRP A 63 23.71 16.08 -1.76
C TRP A 63 25.07 16.79 -1.62
N PRO A 64 25.23 17.72 -0.67
CA PRO A 64 26.46 18.47 -0.49
C PRO A 64 27.63 17.62 0.03
N GLN A 65 28.82 17.91 -0.45
CA GLN A 65 30.07 17.44 0.14
C GLN A 65 30.47 18.37 1.29
N ILE A 66 30.02 18.03 2.50
CA ILE A 66 30.25 18.83 3.71
C ILE A 66 31.71 18.69 4.17
N THR A 67 32.35 19.82 4.52
CA THR A 67 33.71 19.87 5.08
C THR A 67 33.71 20.50 6.47
N GLU A 68 34.32 19.83 7.45
CA GLU A 68 34.42 20.35 8.83
C GLU A 68 35.66 21.25 9.01
N ASN A 69 36.77 20.89 8.35
CA ASN A 69 38.08 21.53 8.55
C ASN A 69 38.54 22.39 7.36
N GLY A 70 37.80 22.40 6.25
CA GLY A 70 38.12 23.16 5.04
C GLY A 70 37.53 24.57 5.01
N THR A 71 37.98 25.37 4.04
CA THR A 71 37.49 26.75 3.86
C THR A 71 36.09 26.83 3.25
N GLY A 72 35.53 25.75 2.67
CA GLY A 72 34.17 25.70 2.13
C GLY A 72 33.90 26.74 1.03
N GLU A 73 33.72 26.29 -0.21
CA GLU A 73 33.49 27.18 -1.35
C GLU A 73 32.08 27.80 -1.35
N LEU A 74 31.12 27.13 -0.68
CA LEU A 74 29.76 27.60 -0.46
C LEU A 74 29.23 27.17 0.91
N LEU A 75 28.13 27.78 1.33
CA LEU A 75 27.35 27.41 2.51
C LEU A 75 26.04 26.75 2.10
N TRP A 76 25.62 25.75 2.86
CA TRP A 76 24.44 24.96 2.57
C TRP A 76 23.67 24.62 3.84
N LYS A 77 22.34 24.69 3.76
CA LYS A 77 21.44 24.23 4.81
C LYS A 77 20.12 23.78 4.21
N ALA A 78 19.69 22.56 4.50
CA ALA A 78 18.34 22.10 4.19
C ALA A 78 17.40 22.28 5.39
N THR A 79 16.16 22.63 5.10
CA THR A 79 15.00 22.55 5.98
C THR A 79 13.86 21.85 5.24
N VAL A 80 12.84 21.45 5.99
CA VAL A 80 11.64 20.78 5.48
C VAL A 80 10.45 21.68 5.76
N GLU A 81 9.65 21.90 4.73
CA GLU A 81 8.41 22.68 4.84
C GLU A 81 7.25 21.84 4.31
N THR A 82 6.03 22.24 4.65
CA THR A 82 4.82 21.53 4.24
C THR A 82 3.87 22.50 3.54
N VAL A 83 3.31 22.08 2.41
CA VAL A 83 2.20 22.79 1.74
C VAL A 83 1.03 21.82 1.58
N ALA A 84 -0.13 22.19 2.14
CA ALA A 84 -1.26 21.29 2.30
C ALA A 84 -0.81 19.96 2.95
N ASP A 85 -0.98 18.84 2.24
CA ASP A 85 -0.66 17.50 2.74
C ASP A 85 0.73 16.99 2.31
N ARG A 86 1.57 17.85 1.72
CA ARG A 86 2.83 17.46 1.08
C ARG A 86 4.03 18.19 1.66
N GLN A 87 5.00 17.41 2.13
CA GLN A 87 6.31 17.91 2.55
C GLN A 87 7.23 18.12 1.35
N TYR A 88 8.10 19.12 1.48
CA TYR A 88 9.08 19.47 0.47
C TYR A 88 10.34 20.10 1.08
N ASP A 89 11.47 19.94 0.38
CA ASP A 89 12.74 20.45 0.85
C ASP A 89 12.97 21.90 0.40
N VAL A 90 13.46 22.71 1.33
CA VAL A 90 13.93 24.06 1.09
C VAL A 90 15.40 24.13 1.45
N VAL A 91 16.24 24.48 0.48
CA VAL A 91 17.69 24.51 0.63
C VAL A 91 18.20 25.94 0.53
N TYR A 92 18.73 26.43 1.63
CA TYR A 92 19.44 27.69 1.71
C TYR A 92 20.88 27.53 1.24
N ILE A 93 21.30 28.37 0.32
CA ILE A 93 22.62 28.33 -0.32
C ILE A 93 23.26 29.73 -0.33
N GLU A 94 24.56 29.80 -0.11
CA GLU A 94 25.34 31.05 -0.27
C GLU A 94 26.72 30.75 -0.86
N PRO A 95 27.09 31.31 -2.04
CA PRO A 95 28.43 31.15 -2.59
C PRO A 95 29.45 31.99 -1.80
N ARG A 96 30.58 31.40 -1.40
CA ARG A 96 31.67 32.13 -0.71
C ARG A 96 32.81 32.55 -1.64
N THR A 97 32.86 31.97 -2.83
CA THR A 97 33.87 32.24 -3.86
C THR A 97 33.19 32.45 -5.21
N ALA A 98 33.84 33.20 -6.10
CA ALA A 98 33.30 33.44 -7.45
C ALA A 98 33.21 32.16 -8.28
N ASP A 99 34.09 31.19 -8.01
CA ASP A 99 34.16 29.90 -8.70
C ASP A 99 33.37 28.79 -7.98
N ALA A 100 32.52 29.14 -6.99
CA ALA A 100 31.76 28.17 -6.22
C ALA A 100 30.88 27.28 -7.14
N PRO A 101 30.91 25.95 -6.97
CA PRO A 101 30.21 25.03 -7.84
C PRO A 101 28.70 25.25 -7.75
N LEU A 102 28.04 25.28 -8.90
CA LEU A 102 26.59 25.45 -8.97
C LEU A 102 25.86 24.23 -8.39
N PRO A 103 24.82 24.44 -7.56
CA PRO A 103 23.89 23.38 -7.18
C PRO A 103 23.27 22.71 -8.42
N PRO A 104 23.11 21.37 -8.43
CA PRO A 104 22.49 20.68 -9.55
C PRO A 104 21.11 21.24 -9.91
N GLY A 105 20.86 21.41 -11.20
CA GLY A 105 19.61 21.99 -11.70
C GLY A 105 19.59 23.53 -11.77
N LEU A 106 20.60 24.22 -11.24
CA LEU A 106 20.75 25.68 -11.43
C LEU A 106 21.68 26.00 -12.60
N SER A 107 21.30 27.01 -13.39
CA SER A 107 22.10 27.53 -14.51
C SER A 107 23.00 28.71 -14.12
N ARG A 108 22.66 29.39 -13.03
CA ARG A 108 23.42 30.48 -12.40
C ARG A 108 23.11 30.53 -10.90
N TRP A 109 23.95 31.19 -10.14
CA TRP A 109 23.64 31.53 -8.76
C TRP A 109 22.53 32.59 -8.70
N PRO A 110 21.48 32.41 -7.87
CA PRO A 110 20.51 33.47 -7.58
C PRO A 110 21.18 34.67 -6.88
N GLU A 111 20.62 35.86 -7.03
CA GLU A 111 21.01 37.05 -6.27
C GLU A 111 20.52 36.96 -4.81
N PRO A 112 21.11 37.71 -3.87
CA PRO A 112 20.64 37.69 -2.47
C PRO A 112 19.17 38.11 -2.37
N GLY A 113 18.34 37.31 -1.70
CA GLY A 113 16.89 37.52 -1.60
C GLY A 113 16.08 36.90 -2.73
N GLU A 114 16.71 36.20 -3.68
CA GLU A 114 16.04 35.46 -4.74
C GLU A 114 15.90 33.96 -4.40
N ALA A 115 14.86 33.34 -4.94
CA ALA A 115 14.59 31.90 -4.81
C ALA A 115 14.32 31.24 -6.15
N VAL A 116 14.73 29.98 -6.31
CA VAL A 116 14.49 29.16 -7.50
C VAL A 116 13.65 27.96 -7.11
N LEU A 117 12.47 27.82 -7.71
CA LEU A 117 11.50 26.78 -7.34
C LEU A 117 11.46 25.64 -8.36
N SER A 118 11.06 24.45 -7.92
CA SER A 118 10.80 23.33 -8.82
C SER A 118 9.60 23.64 -9.74
N PRO A 119 9.56 23.08 -10.96
CA PRO A 119 8.44 23.28 -11.87
C PRO A 119 7.09 22.83 -11.29
N ALA A 120 7.09 21.71 -10.55
CA ALA A 120 5.89 21.15 -9.95
C ALA A 120 5.31 22.08 -8.87
N LEU A 121 6.15 22.55 -7.93
CA LEU A 121 5.72 23.47 -6.86
C LEU A 121 5.19 24.78 -7.44
N LYS A 122 5.92 25.36 -8.39
CA LYS A 122 5.53 26.61 -9.05
C LYS A 122 4.17 26.52 -9.75
N SER A 123 3.86 25.37 -10.35
CA SER A 123 2.60 25.15 -11.06
C SER A 123 1.42 24.82 -10.15
N ALA A 124 1.67 24.10 -9.05
CA ALA A 124 0.63 23.60 -8.16
C ALA A 124 0.24 24.61 -7.06
N HIS A 125 1.22 25.36 -6.55
CA HIS A 125 1.03 26.28 -5.41
C HIS A 125 1.60 27.68 -5.70
N PRO A 126 0.89 28.51 -6.49
CA PRO A 126 1.30 29.88 -6.77
C PRO A 126 1.48 30.76 -5.52
N GLU A 127 0.74 30.47 -4.45
CA GLU A 127 0.79 31.17 -3.17
C GLU A 127 2.15 31.07 -2.45
N VAL A 128 2.90 29.99 -2.69
CA VAL A 128 4.20 29.71 -2.06
C VAL A 128 5.36 30.42 -2.77
N GLN A 129 5.15 30.89 -4.01
CA GLN A 129 6.25 31.37 -4.87
C GLN A 129 7.08 32.51 -4.27
N HIS A 130 6.46 33.33 -3.44
CA HIS A 130 7.07 34.50 -2.83
C HIS A 130 7.32 34.32 -1.33
N GLU A 131 7.18 33.11 -0.76
CA GLU A 131 7.45 32.85 0.66
C GLU A 131 8.94 32.93 1.02
N TYR A 132 9.80 32.69 0.02
CA TYR A 132 11.24 32.55 0.19
C TYR A 132 12.07 33.65 -0.49
N GLY A 133 11.42 34.71 -0.99
CA GLY A 133 12.04 35.79 -1.74
C GLY A 133 11.48 35.92 -3.16
N GLU A 134 12.21 36.62 -4.03
CA GLU A 134 11.78 36.85 -5.43
C GLU A 134 12.00 35.59 -6.28
N PRO A 135 10.95 35.02 -6.92
CA PRO A 135 11.06 33.78 -7.67
C PRO A 135 11.75 33.98 -9.03
N VAL A 136 12.98 33.50 -9.16
CA VAL A 136 13.80 33.63 -10.37
C VAL A 136 14.05 32.28 -11.07
N GLY A 137 13.29 32.03 -12.13
CA GLY A 137 13.45 30.83 -12.94
C GLY A 137 12.84 29.56 -12.33
N THR A 138 13.40 28.41 -12.69
CA THR A 138 12.95 27.08 -12.28
C THR A 138 14.13 26.11 -12.20
N ILE A 139 14.09 25.19 -11.23
CA ILE A 139 15.10 24.14 -11.09
C ILE A 139 15.00 23.17 -12.26
N GLY A 140 16.11 22.90 -12.93
CA GLY A 140 16.19 21.89 -13.98
C GLY A 140 16.02 20.47 -13.43
N LEU A 141 15.46 19.56 -14.24
CA LEU A 141 15.15 18.17 -13.84
C LEU A 141 16.34 17.38 -13.27
N VAL A 142 17.58 17.75 -13.62
CA VAL A 142 18.81 17.11 -13.09
C VAL A 142 19.02 17.40 -11.60
N GLY A 143 18.47 18.52 -11.09
CA GLY A 143 18.51 18.88 -9.66
C GLY A 143 17.37 18.29 -8.83
N LEU A 144 16.44 17.56 -9.46
CA LEU A 144 15.27 17.00 -8.82
C LEU A 144 15.36 15.46 -8.79
N GLU A 145 14.84 14.84 -7.75
CA GLU A 145 14.70 13.39 -7.67
C GLU A 145 13.63 12.87 -8.62
N ALA A 146 12.57 13.63 -8.82
CA ALA A 146 11.49 13.30 -9.74
C ALA A 146 10.92 14.58 -10.36
N PRO A 147 10.30 14.50 -11.56
CA PRO A 147 9.67 15.67 -12.18
C PRO A 147 8.57 16.29 -11.33
N GLY A 148 7.92 15.49 -10.48
CA GLY A 148 6.84 15.91 -9.60
C GLY A 148 7.31 16.43 -8.24
N GLU A 149 8.63 16.49 -7.98
CA GLU A 149 9.18 16.88 -6.68
C GLU A 149 8.93 18.37 -6.39
N TYR A 150 8.50 18.68 -5.17
CA TYR A 150 8.47 20.04 -4.65
C TYR A 150 9.83 20.35 -4.03
N PHE A 151 10.47 21.42 -4.47
CA PHE A 151 11.83 21.76 -4.03
C PHE A 151 12.11 23.24 -4.25
N VAL A 152 12.85 23.86 -3.33
CA VAL A 152 13.24 25.27 -3.44
C VAL A 152 14.72 25.44 -3.11
N TYR A 153 15.45 26.18 -3.96
CA TYR A 153 16.74 26.77 -3.60
C TYR A 153 16.52 28.24 -3.22
N VAL A 154 17.04 28.64 -2.07
CA VAL A 154 16.90 30.00 -1.54
C VAL A 154 18.28 30.59 -1.30
N ARG A 155 18.52 31.80 -1.78
CA ARG A 155 19.68 32.57 -1.33
C ARG A 155 19.22 33.65 -0.37
N PRO A 156 19.51 33.54 0.94
CA PRO A 156 19.14 34.56 1.92
C PRO A 156 19.63 35.95 1.52
N SER A 157 18.89 36.98 1.92
CA SER A 157 19.43 38.35 1.87
C SER A 157 20.61 38.49 2.82
N ALA A 158 21.52 39.42 2.53
CA ALA A 158 22.72 39.63 3.34
C ALA A 158 22.41 39.96 4.82
N GLU A 159 21.27 40.60 5.08
CA GLU A 159 20.81 40.94 6.44
C GLU A 159 20.30 39.72 7.23
N ARG A 160 19.85 38.67 6.54
CA ARG A 160 19.25 37.46 7.14
C ARG A 160 20.16 36.24 7.07
N LEU A 161 21.30 36.36 6.40
CA LEU A 161 22.29 35.31 6.33
C LEU A 161 22.93 35.07 7.71
N ASP A 162 22.91 33.82 8.15
CA ASP A 162 23.54 33.28 9.35
C ASP A 162 24.53 32.20 8.92
N PRO A 163 25.78 32.58 8.61
CA PRO A 163 26.79 31.64 8.15
C PRO A 163 27.18 30.59 9.18
N ALA A 164 26.92 30.83 10.47
CA ALA A 164 27.35 29.95 11.55
C ALA A 164 26.47 28.70 11.67
N SER A 165 25.21 28.77 11.27
CA SER A 165 24.25 27.65 11.28
C SER A 165 24.21 26.84 9.98
N MET A 166 24.96 27.28 8.96
CA MET A 166 25.08 26.61 7.66
C MET A 166 26.32 25.72 7.58
N ALA A 167 26.19 24.59 6.90
CA ALA A 167 27.30 23.69 6.64
C ALA A 167 28.22 24.25 5.56
N LYS A 168 29.53 24.12 5.73
CA LYS A 168 30.53 24.46 4.71
C LYS A 168 30.62 23.33 3.69
N VAL A 169 30.58 23.67 2.42
CA VAL A 169 30.49 22.70 1.31
C VAL A 169 31.54 23.02 0.25
N THR A 170 32.15 21.98 -0.32
CA THR A 170 33.14 22.09 -1.41
C THR A 170 32.57 21.72 -2.79
N GLY A 171 31.41 21.06 -2.82
CA GLY A 171 30.79 20.61 -4.07
C GLY A 171 29.56 19.75 -3.80
N PHE A 172 29.03 19.14 -4.86
CA PHE A 172 27.84 18.28 -4.80
C PHE A 172 28.16 16.89 -5.32
N GLY A 173 27.43 15.90 -4.82
CA GLY A 173 27.55 14.50 -5.21
C GLY A 173 28.36 13.69 -4.21
N VAL A 174 27.71 12.69 -3.62
CA VAL A 174 28.33 11.73 -2.71
C VAL A 174 27.98 10.29 -3.13
N PRO A 175 28.79 9.28 -2.76
CA PRO A 175 28.46 7.88 -3.06
C PRO A 175 27.19 7.38 -2.36
N TRP A 176 26.84 8.00 -1.23
CA TRP A 176 25.64 7.71 -0.45
C TRP A 176 25.24 8.99 0.27
N SER A 177 23.96 9.35 0.20
CA SER A 177 23.38 10.43 0.98
C SER A 177 22.39 9.88 2.00
N PRO A 178 22.19 10.57 3.13
CA PRO A 178 20.97 10.44 3.89
C PRO A 178 19.73 10.63 2.99
N PRO A 179 18.56 10.10 3.39
CA PRO A 179 17.34 10.31 2.63
C PRO A 179 17.02 11.80 2.54
N PHE A 180 16.74 12.29 1.33
CA PHE A 180 16.60 13.71 1.01
C PHE A 180 15.79 13.91 -0.26
N GLY A 181 14.64 14.58 -0.21
CA GLY A 181 13.73 14.67 -1.34
C GLY A 181 12.43 13.93 -1.15
N GLU A 182 11.68 13.85 -2.25
CA GLU A 182 10.35 13.24 -2.30
C GLU A 182 10.29 11.82 -1.72
N HIS A 183 11.39 11.05 -1.76
CA HIS A 183 11.41 9.68 -1.22
C HIS A 183 11.44 9.61 0.31
N LEU A 184 11.87 10.67 1.01
CA LEU A 184 11.85 10.74 2.47
C LEU A 184 10.39 10.75 2.96
N TYR A 185 9.53 11.50 2.27
CA TYR A 185 8.13 11.71 2.66
C TYR A 185 7.15 10.73 2.01
N ASN A 186 7.67 9.69 1.36
CA ASN A 186 6.90 8.67 0.65
C ASN A 186 7.03 7.30 1.30
N PHE A 187 6.26 6.33 0.80
CA PHE A 187 6.35 4.94 1.26
C PHE A 187 7.75 4.38 0.99
N GLY A 188 8.48 4.07 2.07
CA GLY A 188 9.89 3.69 2.00
C GLY A 188 10.14 2.43 1.15
N PRO A 189 11.35 2.29 0.56
CA PRO A 189 11.66 1.19 -0.36
C PRO A 189 11.65 -0.18 0.33
N GLY A 190 11.87 -0.21 1.66
CA GLY A 190 11.77 -1.43 2.46
C GLY A 190 10.32 -1.89 2.61
N GLU A 191 9.45 -1.00 3.12
CA GLU A 191 8.03 -1.26 3.30
C GLU A 191 7.36 -1.57 1.97
N PHE A 192 7.67 -0.80 0.92
CA PHE A 192 7.15 -1.01 -0.43
C PHE A 192 7.44 -2.42 -0.94
N ARG A 193 8.68 -2.90 -0.84
CA ARG A 193 9.05 -4.23 -1.34
C ARG A 193 8.28 -5.34 -0.63
N TRP A 194 8.13 -5.25 0.69
CA TRP A 194 7.37 -6.23 1.47
C TRP A 194 5.86 -6.15 1.17
N ALA A 195 5.29 -4.95 1.13
CA ALA A 195 3.88 -4.75 0.80
C ALA A 195 3.56 -5.22 -0.63
N TYR A 196 4.40 -4.88 -1.60
CA TYR A 196 4.26 -5.32 -2.99
C TYR A 196 4.33 -6.85 -3.11
N LEU A 197 5.33 -7.46 -2.46
CA LEU A 197 5.47 -8.92 -2.46
C LEU A 197 4.24 -9.59 -1.83
N ALA A 198 3.77 -9.09 -0.69
CA ALA A 198 2.64 -9.67 0.03
C ALA A 198 1.30 -9.48 -0.72
N LEU A 199 1.04 -8.27 -1.21
CA LEU A 199 -0.26 -7.88 -1.78
C LEU A 199 -0.36 -8.19 -3.28
N VAL A 200 0.73 -8.17 -4.04
CA VAL A 200 0.71 -8.39 -5.50
C VAL A 200 1.48 -9.65 -5.89
N GLY A 201 2.72 -9.81 -5.39
CA GLY A 201 3.61 -10.91 -5.75
C GLY A 201 3.07 -12.30 -5.37
N LEU A 202 2.66 -12.48 -4.12
CA LEU A 202 2.13 -13.75 -3.62
C LEU A 202 0.82 -14.14 -4.32
N PRO A 203 -0.18 -13.24 -4.50
CA PRO A 203 -1.35 -13.53 -5.32
C PRO A 203 -1.03 -13.92 -6.76
N ALA A 204 -0.09 -13.23 -7.42
CA ALA A 204 0.34 -13.58 -8.77
C ALA A 204 0.97 -14.98 -8.84
N GLY A 205 1.85 -15.32 -7.89
CA GLY A 205 2.44 -16.65 -7.77
C GLY A 205 1.39 -17.74 -7.51
N LEU A 206 0.45 -17.48 -6.61
CA LEU A 206 -0.68 -18.37 -6.33
C LEU A 206 -1.55 -18.58 -7.59
N PHE A 207 -1.75 -17.54 -8.38
CA PHE A 207 -2.49 -17.61 -9.64
C PHE A 207 -1.82 -18.56 -10.62
N VAL A 208 -0.50 -18.45 -10.80
CA VAL A 208 0.28 -19.37 -11.64
C VAL A 208 0.12 -20.82 -11.17
N VAL A 209 0.22 -21.08 -9.85
CA VAL A 209 0.04 -22.42 -9.27
C VAL A 209 -1.36 -22.97 -9.56
N ILE A 210 -2.39 -22.15 -9.42
CA ILE A 210 -3.78 -22.55 -9.68
C ILE A 210 -3.98 -22.80 -11.16
N ALA A 211 -3.56 -21.89 -12.04
CA ALA A 211 -3.67 -22.03 -13.49
C ALA A 211 -2.93 -23.28 -14.01
N ALA A 212 -1.73 -23.56 -13.47
CA ALA A 212 -0.99 -24.79 -13.77
C ALA A 212 -1.77 -26.07 -13.40
N ARG A 213 -2.63 -26.01 -12.38
CA ARG A 213 -3.46 -27.13 -11.91
C ARG A 213 -4.86 -27.17 -12.53
N VAL A 214 -5.31 -26.10 -13.19
CA VAL A 214 -6.60 -26.09 -13.92
C VAL A 214 -6.56 -27.15 -15.03
N GLY A 215 -7.62 -27.95 -15.13
CA GLY A 215 -7.73 -29.02 -16.14
C GLY A 215 -6.91 -30.28 -15.86
N ALA A 216 -6.42 -30.50 -14.63
CA ALA A 216 -5.65 -31.69 -14.27
C ALA A 216 -6.38 -33.02 -14.59
N VAL A 217 -7.70 -33.11 -14.42
CA VAL A 217 -8.42 -34.40 -14.61
C VAL A 217 -8.61 -34.78 -16.08
N ALA A 218 -8.90 -33.83 -16.97
CA ALA A 218 -8.96 -34.10 -18.40
C ALA A 218 -7.56 -34.48 -18.95
N ARG A 219 -6.51 -33.91 -18.35
CA ARG A 219 -5.12 -34.32 -18.57
C ARG A 219 -4.85 -35.72 -18.02
N ASP A 220 -5.28 -36.02 -16.80
CA ASP A 220 -5.02 -37.30 -16.13
C ASP A 220 -5.49 -38.47 -17.00
N ARG A 221 -6.66 -38.36 -17.65
CA ARG A 221 -7.17 -39.37 -18.61
C ARG A 221 -6.27 -39.50 -19.85
N ARG A 222 -5.75 -38.40 -20.38
CA ARG A 222 -4.84 -38.40 -21.56
C ARG A 222 -3.44 -38.87 -21.20
N THR A 223 -2.89 -38.43 -20.08
CA THR A 223 -1.61 -38.91 -19.56
C THR A 223 -1.72 -40.37 -19.14
N ALA A 224 -2.87 -40.84 -18.67
CA ALA A 224 -3.13 -42.26 -18.42
C ALA A 224 -3.08 -43.05 -19.73
N LEU A 225 -3.75 -42.57 -20.78
CA LEU A 225 -3.67 -43.18 -22.12
C LEU A 225 -2.24 -43.18 -22.67
N LEU A 226 -1.52 -42.06 -22.60
CA LEU A 226 -0.12 -41.99 -23.02
C LEU A 226 0.78 -42.90 -22.18
N THR A 227 0.54 -43.02 -20.88
CA THR A 227 1.30 -43.92 -19.99
C THR A 227 0.98 -45.38 -20.31
N ALA A 228 -0.28 -45.72 -20.58
CA ALA A 228 -0.70 -47.05 -21.03
C ALA A 228 -0.09 -47.41 -22.40
N LEU A 229 0.14 -46.40 -23.25
CA LEU A 229 0.86 -46.54 -24.52
C LEU A 229 2.39 -46.51 -24.38
N GLY A 230 2.93 -46.48 -23.15
CA GLY A 230 4.38 -46.56 -22.88
C GLY A 230 5.15 -45.24 -22.95
N ALA A 231 4.49 -44.08 -22.88
CA ALA A 231 5.16 -42.78 -22.96
C ALA A 231 6.05 -42.47 -21.73
N SER A 232 7.31 -42.10 -21.98
CA SER A 232 8.23 -41.63 -20.96
C SER A 232 7.73 -40.36 -20.24
N THR A 233 8.29 -40.06 -19.07
CA THR A 233 8.02 -38.80 -18.34
C THR A 233 8.40 -37.58 -19.18
N GLU A 234 9.49 -37.68 -19.94
CA GLU A 234 9.94 -36.63 -20.86
C GLU A 234 8.93 -36.38 -21.98
N ALA A 235 8.40 -37.43 -22.61
CA ALA A 235 7.38 -37.30 -23.66
C ALA A 235 6.09 -36.61 -23.15
N ARG A 236 5.70 -36.90 -21.90
CA ARG A 236 4.56 -36.25 -21.22
C ARG A 236 4.83 -34.78 -20.92
N ALA A 237 6.05 -34.44 -20.51
CA ALA A 237 6.47 -33.06 -20.28
C ALA A 237 6.41 -32.25 -21.59
N TRP A 238 6.95 -32.77 -22.70
CA TRP A 238 6.90 -32.10 -24.01
C TRP A 238 5.48 -31.89 -24.54
N PHE A 239 4.59 -32.87 -24.36
CA PHE A 239 3.18 -32.71 -24.71
C PHE A 239 2.51 -31.59 -23.89
N THR A 240 2.75 -31.58 -22.57
CA THR A 240 2.18 -30.56 -21.67
C THR A 240 2.72 -29.17 -21.97
N LEU A 241 4.00 -29.08 -22.33
CA LEU A 241 4.64 -27.84 -22.80
C LEU A 241 3.95 -27.33 -24.07
N GLY A 242 3.64 -28.22 -25.01
CA GLY A 242 2.93 -27.88 -26.25
C GLY A 242 1.52 -27.32 -26.02
N GLU A 243 0.81 -27.82 -24.99
CA GLU A 243 -0.49 -27.28 -24.60
C GLU A 243 -0.39 -25.88 -23.95
N ALA A 244 0.71 -25.60 -23.22
CA ALA A 244 0.88 -24.37 -22.46
C ALA A 244 1.60 -23.25 -23.22
N VAL A 245 2.41 -23.58 -24.24
CA VAL A 245 3.29 -22.60 -24.90
C VAL A 245 2.53 -21.44 -25.55
N VAL A 246 1.39 -21.71 -26.20
CA VAL A 246 0.60 -20.67 -26.87
C VAL A 246 -0.04 -19.70 -25.86
N PRO A 247 -0.83 -20.15 -24.86
CA PRO A 247 -1.42 -19.21 -23.91
C PRO A 247 -0.37 -18.48 -23.08
N VAL A 248 0.74 -19.13 -22.71
CA VAL A 248 1.84 -18.50 -21.97
C VAL A 248 2.56 -17.46 -22.83
N ALA A 249 2.85 -17.75 -24.10
CA ALA A 249 3.47 -16.78 -25.01
C ALA A 249 2.56 -15.56 -25.26
N LEU A 250 1.27 -15.78 -25.46
CA LEU A 250 0.30 -14.69 -25.63
C LEU A 250 0.17 -13.85 -24.35
N GLY A 251 0.07 -14.50 -23.18
CA GLY A 251 -0.03 -13.78 -21.91
C GLY A 251 1.25 -12.99 -21.59
N GLY A 252 2.41 -13.58 -21.89
CA GLY A 252 3.69 -12.89 -21.78
C GLY A 252 3.78 -11.68 -22.71
N LEU A 253 3.40 -11.83 -23.98
CA LEU A 253 3.36 -10.72 -24.94
C LEU A 253 2.40 -9.61 -24.50
N THR A 254 1.19 -9.96 -24.04
CA THR A 254 0.24 -8.98 -23.52
C THR A 254 0.79 -8.24 -22.30
N GLY A 255 1.46 -8.95 -21.38
CA GLY A 255 2.11 -8.32 -20.23
C GLY A 255 3.21 -7.33 -20.63
N VAL A 256 4.08 -7.70 -21.58
CA VAL A 256 5.13 -6.81 -22.10
C VAL A 256 4.55 -5.58 -22.80
N LEU A 257 3.53 -5.77 -23.65
CA LEU A 257 2.85 -4.68 -24.34
C LEU A 257 2.21 -3.69 -23.37
N ALA A 258 1.65 -4.18 -22.26
CA ALA A 258 1.05 -3.34 -21.23
C ALA A 258 2.09 -2.50 -20.45
N VAL A 259 3.34 -2.96 -20.34
CA VAL A 259 4.43 -2.23 -19.67
C VAL A 259 5.12 -1.23 -20.60
N THR A 260 5.04 -1.43 -21.92
CA THR A 260 5.75 -0.63 -22.93
C THR A 260 5.51 0.88 -22.83
N PRO A 261 4.30 1.40 -22.51
CA PRO A 261 4.07 2.83 -22.35
C PRO A 261 5.02 3.50 -21.33
N ALA A 262 5.42 2.79 -20.28
CA ALA A 262 6.33 3.31 -19.24
C ALA A 262 7.73 3.64 -19.77
N LEU A 263 8.11 3.07 -20.91
CA LEU A 263 9.41 3.31 -21.56
C LEU A 263 9.37 4.51 -22.52
N ALA A 264 8.18 4.98 -22.88
CA ALA A 264 7.95 6.01 -23.88
C ALA A 264 7.64 7.38 -23.26
N SER A 265 6.89 7.41 -22.16
CA SER A 265 6.41 8.62 -21.49
C SER A 265 6.48 8.49 -19.98
N ASP A 266 6.50 9.63 -19.28
CA ASP A 266 6.34 9.66 -17.83
C ASP A 266 4.90 9.28 -17.48
N ILE A 267 4.71 8.32 -16.57
CA ILE A 267 3.38 7.80 -16.20
C ILE A 267 3.05 8.24 -14.78
N PRO A 268 2.05 9.11 -14.57
CA PRO A 268 1.50 9.33 -13.25
C PRO A 268 0.73 8.08 -12.82
N LEU A 269 1.00 7.58 -11.62
CA LEU A 269 0.23 6.48 -11.04
C LEU A 269 -1.11 7.01 -10.52
N PRO A 270 -2.22 6.28 -10.71
CA PRO A 270 -3.49 6.68 -10.12
C PRO A 270 -3.45 6.48 -8.60
N MET A 271 -4.20 7.30 -7.86
CA MET A 271 -4.37 7.25 -6.40
C MET A 271 -3.13 7.61 -5.56
N VAL A 272 -1.95 7.63 -6.17
CA VAL A 272 -0.69 7.99 -5.51
C VAL A 272 -0.11 9.18 -6.26
N ASP A 273 0.30 10.24 -5.56
CA ASP A 273 0.99 11.40 -6.14
C ASP A 273 2.44 11.07 -6.56
N PHE A 274 2.59 10.03 -7.38
CA PHE A 274 3.86 9.45 -7.79
C PHE A 274 3.94 9.33 -9.31
N VAL A 275 5.03 9.83 -9.88
CA VAL A 275 5.32 9.74 -11.31
C VAL A 275 6.41 8.71 -11.57
N LEU A 276 6.12 7.72 -12.40
CA LEU A 276 7.13 6.82 -12.94
C LEU A 276 7.90 7.53 -14.05
N TYR A 277 9.14 7.90 -13.74
CA TYR A 277 9.98 8.68 -14.64
C TYR A 277 10.58 7.81 -15.75
N ARG A 278 10.49 8.28 -17.00
CA ARG A 278 10.93 7.53 -18.19
C ARG A 278 12.41 7.11 -18.15
N PRO A 279 13.38 7.97 -17.76
CA PRO A 279 14.77 7.55 -17.63
C PRO A 279 14.97 6.38 -16.67
N ASP A 280 14.26 6.37 -15.53
CA ASP A 280 14.34 5.27 -14.55
C ASP A 280 13.76 3.98 -15.13
N ALA A 281 12.62 4.08 -15.81
CA ALA A 281 12.02 2.94 -16.51
C ALA A 281 12.96 2.37 -17.60
N ARG A 282 13.73 3.23 -18.27
CA ARG A 282 14.72 2.82 -19.29
C ARG A 282 15.97 2.21 -18.68
N ALA A 283 16.40 2.64 -17.50
CA ALA A 283 17.48 1.99 -16.77
C ALA A 283 17.11 0.52 -16.46
N ALA A 284 15.84 0.24 -16.22
CA ALA A 284 15.33 -1.12 -16.01
C ALA A 284 15.25 -1.98 -17.29
N LEU A 285 15.51 -1.45 -18.50
CA LEU A 285 15.23 -2.14 -19.76
C LEU A 285 15.88 -3.54 -19.84
N GLY A 286 17.13 -3.66 -19.39
CA GLY A 286 17.83 -4.95 -19.34
C GLY A 286 17.11 -5.98 -18.46
N ALA A 287 16.71 -5.56 -17.25
CA ALA A 287 15.97 -6.40 -16.32
C ALA A 287 14.57 -6.75 -16.86
N LEU A 288 13.89 -5.81 -17.53
CA LEU A 288 12.58 -6.02 -18.16
C LEU A 288 12.66 -7.03 -19.30
N VAL A 289 13.70 -6.97 -20.15
CA VAL A 289 13.93 -7.95 -21.22
C VAL A 289 14.19 -9.34 -20.64
N VAL A 290 14.99 -9.43 -19.58
CA VAL A 290 15.22 -10.69 -18.87
C VAL A 290 13.91 -11.21 -18.27
N ALA A 291 13.12 -10.36 -17.61
CA ALA A 291 11.82 -10.75 -17.03
C ALA A 291 10.82 -11.20 -18.09
N ALA A 292 10.77 -10.53 -19.25
CA ALA A 292 9.91 -10.86 -20.37
C ALA A 292 10.15 -12.30 -20.90
N LEU A 293 11.36 -12.83 -20.74
CA LEU A 293 11.72 -14.20 -21.13
C LEU A 293 11.65 -15.17 -19.94
N ALA A 294 12.17 -14.75 -18.78
CA ALA A 294 12.30 -15.58 -17.58
C ALA A 294 10.94 -15.93 -16.97
N VAL A 295 10.00 -14.99 -16.93
CA VAL A 295 8.68 -15.23 -16.31
C VAL A 295 7.86 -16.26 -17.11
N PRO A 296 7.68 -16.13 -18.44
CA PRO A 296 7.03 -17.18 -19.23
C PRO A 296 7.74 -18.54 -19.13
N ALA A 297 9.08 -18.56 -19.12
CA ALA A 297 9.85 -19.78 -18.92
C ALA A 297 9.59 -20.42 -17.55
N ALA A 298 9.55 -19.62 -16.48
CA ALA A 298 9.24 -20.06 -15.13
C ALA A 298 7.80 -20.60 -15.02
N VAL A 299 6.83 -19.97 -15.70
CA VAL A 299 5.45 -20.47 -15.77
C VAL A 299 5.40 -21.83 -16.48
N LEU A 300 6.11 -21.98 -17.61
CA LEU A 300 6.20 -23.27 -18.31
C LEU A 300 6.84 -24.36 -17.42
N ALA A 301 7.92 -24.01 -16.71
CA ALA A 301 8.55 -24.90 -15.74
C ALA A 301 7.57 -25.28 -14.62
N ALA A 302 6.85 -24.32 -14.05
CA ALA A 302 5.84 -24.57 -13.02
C ALA A 302 4.72 -25.51 -13.51
N VAL A 303 4.27 -25.35 -14.76
CA VAL A 303 3.26 -26.23 -15.37
C VAL A 303 3.75 -27.68 -15.48
N VAL A 304 5.04 -27.89 -15.72
CA VAL A 304 5.66 -29.23 -15.80
C VAL A 304 5.95 -29.80 -14.41
N LEU A 305 6.49 -29.00 -13.49
CA LEU A 305 6.89 -29.44 -12.16
C LEU A 305 5.70 -29.69 -11.22
N LEU A 306 4.62 -28.91 -11.35
CA LEU A 306 3.43 -29.07 -10.53
C LEU A 306 2.50 -30.21 -11.00
N GLN A 307 2.99 -31.07 -11.92
CA GLN A 307 2.29 -32.26 -12.37
C GLN A 307 2.12 -33.26 -11.22
N PRO A 308 0.88 -33.62 -10.85
CA PRO A 308 0.67 -34.70 -9.89
C PRO A 308 1.19 -36.03 -10.47
N PRO A 309 1.83 -36.89 -9.65
CA PRO A 309 2.15 -38.24 -10.08
C PRO A 309 0.86 -39.01 -10.36
N TYR A 310 0.78 -39.61 -11.55
CA TYR A 310 -0.33 -40.47 -11.96
C TYR A 310 -0.46 -41.63 -10.96
N ARG A 311 -1.65 -41.78 -10.36
CA ARG A 311 -2.00 -42.96 -9.56
C ARG A 311 -3.08 -43.73 -10.33
N PRO A 312 -2.78 -44.91 -10.89
CA PRO A 312 -3.78 -45.71 -11.57
C PRO A 312 -4.88 -46.11 -10.58
N GLY A 313 -6.07 -45.57 -10.76
CA GLY A 313 -7.26 -45.99 -10.03
C GLY A 313 -7.83 -47.24 -10.70
N ARG A 314 -7.89 -48.36 -9.97
CA ARG A 314 -8.54 -49.61 -10.40
C ARG A 314 -10.08 -49.54 -10.37
N SER A 315 -10.68 -48.41 -9.95
CA SER A 315 -12.13 -48.28 -9.74
C SER A 315 -12.66 -46.91 -10.14
N THR A 316 -13.81 -46.87 -10.80
CA THR A 316 -14.61 -45.68 -11.10
C THR A 316 -15.45 -45.21 -9.90
N ARG A 317 -15.50 -45.99 -8.81
CA ARG A 317 -16.22 -45.61 -7.59
C ARG A 317 -15.46 -44.49 -6.88
N PRO A 318 -16.13 -43.39 -6.48
CA PRO A 318 -15.52 -42.37 -5.62
C PRO A 318 -15.10 -43.01 -4.30
N THR A 319 -13.82 -43.30 -4.13
CA THR A 319 -13.26 -43.73 -2.84
C THR A 319 -13.03 -42.50 -1.98
N ALA A 320 -13.47 -42.52 -0.72
CA ALA A 320 -13.18 -41.46 0.24
C ALA A 320 -11.67 -41.19 0.26
N ALA A 321 -11.27 -39.94 0.08
CA ALA A 321 -9.86 -39.58 0.09
C ALA A 321 -9.21 -40.00 1.43
N ARG A 322 -8.01 -40.61 1.36
CA ARG A 322 -7.21 -41.04 2.52
C ARG A 322 -7.29 -40.01 3.67
N ARG A 323 -7.56 -40.51 4.88
CA ARG A 323 -7.75 -39.76 6.14
C ARG A 323 -6.79 -38.56 6.17
N ARG A 324 -7.33 -37.33 6.25
CA ARG A 324 -6.53 -36.11 6.44
C ARG A 324 -5.66 -36.30 7.68
N ARG A 325 -4.45 -35.76 7.68
CA ARG A 325 -3.58 -35.73 8.88
C ARG A 325 -4.24 -34.77 9.88
N GLU A 326 -4.99 -35.33 10.83
CA GLU A 326 -5.80 -34.56 11.81
C GLU A 326 -4.94 -33.63 12.68
N TRP A 327 -3.67 -33.98 12.94
CA TRP A 327 -2.73 -33.12 13.69
C TRP A 327 -2.47 -31.75 13.02
N THR A 328 -2.58 -31.65 11.68
CA THR A 328 -2.39 -30.36 10.98
C THR A 328 -3.53 -29.38 11.30
N LEU A 329 -4.69 -29.87 11.75
CA LEU A 329 -5.80 -29.02 12.19
C LEU A 329 -5.52 -28.37 13.55
N TRP A 330 -4.74 -29.02 14.42
CA TRP A 330 -4.31 -28.48 15.71
C TRP A 330 -3.28 -27.35 15.58
N LEU A 331 -2.61 -27.22 14.45
CA LEU A 331 -1.72 -26.09 14.18
C LEU A 331 -2.48 -24.76 14.09
N PHE A 332 -3.74 -24.78 13.66
CA PHE A 332 -4.53 -23.56 13.51
C PHE A 332 -4.82 -22.84 14.83
N PRO A 333 -5.39 -23.49 15.87
CA PRO A 333 -5.63 -22.81 17.15
C PRO A 333 -4.31 -22.40 17.82
N VAL A 334 -3.23 -23.17 17.65
CA VAL A 334 -1.89 -22.80 18.14
C VAL A 334 -1.37 -21.56 17.43
N ALA A 335 -1.49 -21.47 16.10
CA ALA A 335 -1.10 -20.30 15.33
C ALA A 335 -1.93 -19.08 15.73
N LEU A 336 -3.25 -19.22 15.84
CA LEU A 336 -4.16 -18.14 16.23
C LEU A 336 -3.85 -17.61 17.64
N PHE A 337 -3.72 -18.50 18.62
CA PHE A 337 -3.39 -18.11 19.99
C PHE A 337 -1.97 -17.52 20.08
N GLY A 338 -1.03 -18.13 19.36
CA GLY A 338 0.35 -17.65 19.25
C GLY A 338 0.45 -16.25 18.63
N THR A 339 -0.38 -15.92 17.63
CA THR A 339 -0.45 -14.54 17.10
C THR A 339 -0.92 -13.55 18.14
N VAL A 340 -2.06 -13.84 18.78
CA VAL A 340 -2.72 -12.89 19.68
C VAL A 340 -1.84 -12.63 20.90
N GLN A 341 -1.36 -13.69 21.54
CA GLN A 341 -0.52 -13.56 22.74
C GLN A 341 0.93 -13.20 22.41
N GLY A 342 1.47 -13.72 21.31
CA GLY A 342 2.83 -13.42 20.88
C GLY A 342 3.03 -11.94 20.56
N THR A 343 2.01 -11.27 20.02
CA THR A 343 2.05 -9.82 19.77
C THR A 343 2.11 -9.02 21.07
N GLY A 344 1.40 -9.46 22.12
CA GLY A 344 1.44 -8.81 23.43
C GLY A 344 2.75 -9.03 24.19
N LEU A 345 3.38 -10.19 24.01
CA LEU A 345 4.64 -10.56 24.67
C LEU A 345 5.90 -10.08 23.93
N ALA A 346 5.79 -9.66 22.66
CA ALA A 346 6.91 -9.23 21.86
C ALA A 346 7.39 -7.80 22.22
N PRO A 347 8.71 -7.53 22.15
CA PRO A 347 9.27 -6.18 22.16
C PRO A 347 8.62 -5.30 21.10
N TYR A 348 8.53 -3.98 21.32
CA TYR A 348 7.85 -3.03 20.44
C TYR A 348 8.22 -3.21 18.96
N ASP A 349 9.51 -3.34 18.67
CA ASP A 349 10.06 -3.51 17.31
C ASP A 349 9.67 -4.83 16.64
N LEU A 350 9.35 -5.85 17.42
CA LEU A 350 8.97 -7.18 16.92
C LEU A 350 7.46 -7.43 16.91
N ARG A 351 6.64 -6.53 17.46
CA ARG A 351 5.17 -6.72 17.51
C ARG A 351 4.56 -6.80 16.11
N LEU A 352 4.90 -5.86 15.24
CA LEU A 352 4.42 -5.81 13.86
C LEU A 352 4.84 -7.04 13.03
N PRO A 353 6.12 -7.46 13.00
CA PRO A 353 6.51 -8.65 12.24
C PRO A 353 5.94 -9.96 12.82
N VAL A 354 5.79 -10.07 14.14
CA VAL A 354 5.13 -11.23 14.79
C VAL A 354 3.66 -11.30 14.40
N LEU A 355 2.95 -10.17 14.46
CA LEU A 355 1.55 -10.08 14.06
C LEU A 355 1.38 -10.40 12.57
N ALA A 356 2.20 -9.82 11.69
CA ALA A 356 2.14 -10.05 10.25
C ALA A 356 2.44 -11.53 9.89
N THR A 357 3.51 -12.09 10.42
CA THR A 357 3.91 -13.48 10.15
C THR A 357 2.85 -14.45 10.63
N GLY A 358 2.41 -14.29 11.87
CA GLY A 358 1.43 -15.19 12.44
C GLY A 358 0.05 -15.04 11.79
N SER A 359 -0.30 -13.84 11.31
CA SER A 359 -1.50 -13.61 10.49
C SER A 359 -1.47 -14.43 9.21
N VAL A 360 -0.36 -14.38 8.46
CA VAL A 360 -0.18 -15.16 7.23
C VAL A 360 -0.28 -16.65 7.51
N VAL A 361 0.35 -17.14 8.58
CA VAL A 361 0.27 -18.55 8.97
C VAL A 361 -1.17 -18.96 9.31
N THR A 362 -1.88 -18.15 10.09
CA THR A 362 -3.25 -18.42 10.51
C THR A 362 -4.21 -18.45 9.31
N ILE A 363 -4.10 -17.46 8.41
CA ILE A 363 -4.89 -17.40 7.17
C ILE A 363 -4.56 -18.58 6.24
N ALA A 364 -3.29 -19.01 6.15
CA ALA A 364 -2.89 -20.16 5.34
C ALA A 364 -3.43 -21.50 5.88
N LEU A 365 -3.62 -21.63 7.19
CA LEU A 365 -4.14 -22.83 7.84
C LEU A 365 -5.68 -22.90 7.82
N LEU A 366 -6.36 -21.75 7.82
CA LEU A 366 -7.83 -21.64 7.89
C LEU A 366 -8.58 -22.48 6.81
N PRO A 367 -8.17 -22.51 5.53
CA PRO A 367 -8.85 -23.34 4.52
C PRO A 367 -8.81 -24.84 4.82
N GLY A 368 -7.76 -25.29 5.52
CA GLY A 368 -7.63 -26.66 5.99
C GLY A 368 -8.70 -27.01 7.01
N VAL A 369 -8.94 -26.10 7.96
CA VAL A 369 -9.96 -26.20 9.01
C VAL A 369 -11.36 -26.11 8.43
N VAL A 370 -11.64 -25.10 7.60
CA VAL A 370 -12.95 -24.95 6.94
C VAL A 370 -13.27 -26.20 6.12
N GLY A 371 -12.31 -26.70 5.34
CA GLY A 371 -12.49 -27.93 4.57
C GLY A 371 -12.76 -29.17 5.42
N ALA A 372 -12.24 -29.23 6.65
CA ALA A 372 -12.52 -30.32 7.60
C ALA A 372 -13.92 -30.19 8.21
N VAL A 373 -14.35 -28.99 8.62
CA VAL A 373 -15.69 -28.71 9.15
C VAL A 373 -16.76 -29.00 8.09
N VAL A 374 -16.54 -28.56 6.85
CA VAL A 374 -17.45 -28.82 5.71
C VAL A 374 -17.55 -30.32 5.41
N ALA A 375 -16.44 -31.07 5.51
CA ALA A 375 -16.48 -32.52 5.32
C ALA A 375 -17.20 -33.25 6.47
N ALA A 376 -16.99 -32.82 7.71
CA ALA A 376 -17.60 -33.40 8.91
C ALA A 376 -19.12 -33.15 8.98
N THR A 377 -19.60 -32.01 8.47
CA THR A 377 -21.03 -31.66 8.42
C THR A 377 -21.78 -32.34 7.27
N GLY A 378 -21.07 -32.79 6.23
CA GLY A 378 -21.64 -33.45 5.05
C GLY A 378 -22.60 -34.63 5.35
N PRO A 379 -22.25 -35.60 6.22
CA PRO A 379 -23.13 -36.71 6.57
C PRO A 379 -24.43 -36.29 7.28
N ALA A 380 -24.36 -35.27 8.15
CA ALA A 380 -25.55 -34.72 8.80
C ALA A 380 -26.45 -34.02 7.77
N MET A 381 -25.84 -33.23 6.88
CA MET A 381 -26.55 -32.56 5.78
C MET A 381 -27.26 -33.57 4.86
N ALA A 382 -26.61 -34.70 4.56
CA ALA A 382 -27.20 -35.78 3.78
C ALA A 382 -28.39 -36.45 4.48
N ARG A 383 -28.30 -36.69 5.79
CA ARG A 383 -29.40 -37.26 6.60
C ARG A 383 -30.62 -36.34 6.63
N VAL A 384 -30.42 -35.04 6.87
CA VAL A 384 -31.51 -34.05 6.87
C VAL A 384 -32.10 -33.88 5.47
N GLY A 385 -31.26 -33.88 4.42
CA GLY A 385 -31.70 -33.82 3.03
C GLY A 385 -32.59 -35.00 2.65
N ALA A 386 -32.23 -36.23 3.09
CA ALA A 386 -33.07 -37.42 2.90
C ALA A 386 -34.40 -37.31 3.66
N ALA A 387 -34.37 -36.91 4.93
CA ALA A 387 -35.58 -36.77 5.76
C ALA A 387 -36.56 -35.71 5.24
N ARG A 388 -36.05 -34.62 4.64
CA ARG A 388 -36.86 -33.52 4.10
C ARG A 388 -37.16 -33.63 2.59
N GLY A 389 -36.78 -34.72 1.94
CA GLY A 389 -36.98 -34.91 0.49
C GLY A 389 -36.21 -33.91 -0.40
N ARG A 390 -35.16 -33.25 0.11
CA ARG A 390 -34.38 -32.24 -0.62
C ARG A 390 -33.19 -32.88 -1.33
N ILE A 391 -33.39 -33.26 -2.59
CA ILE A 391 -32.40 -33.97 -3.43
C ILE A 391 -31.06 -33.24 -3.51
N GLY A 392 -31.06 -31.92 -3.70
CA GLY A 392 -29.83 -31.13 -3.79
C GLY A 392 -29.00 -31.12 -2.50
N MET A 393 -29.66 -31.16 -1.34
CA MET A 393 -29.01 -31.22 -0.02
C MET A 393 -28.42 -32.62 0.24
N LEU A 394 -29.14 -33.68 -0.17
CA LEU A 394 -28.69 -35.07 -0.08
C LEU A 394 -27.42 -35.32 -0.92
N ILE A 395 -27.46 -34.93 -2.19
CA ILE A 395 -26.34 -35.10 -3.14
C ILE A 395 -25.12 -34.30 -2.64
N SER A 396 -25.34 -33.04 -2.27
CA SER A 396 -24.27 -32.17 -1.78
C SER A 396 -23.65 -32.71 -0.49
N GLY A 397 -24.46 -33.16 0.47
CA GLY A 397 -23.96 -33.73 1.74
C GLY A 397 -23.09 -34.97 1.55
N ARG A 398 -23.51 -35.91 0.69
CA ARG A 398 -22.70 -37.08 0.36
C ARG A 398 -21.42 -36.71 -0.39
N ARG A 399 -21.48 -35.72 -1.28
CA ARG A 399 -20.30 -35.25 -2.04
C ARG A 399 -19.28 -34.56 -1.13
N LEU A 400 -19.73 -33.73 -0.19
CA LEU A 400 -18.86 -33.09 0.80
C LEU A 400 -18.20 -34.11 1.72
N ALA A 401 -18.95 -35.14 2.16
CA ALA A 401 -18.43 -36.24 2.98
C ALA A 401 -17.39 -37.10 2.23
N ALA A 402 -17.63 -37.40 0.94
CA ALA A 402 -16.72 -38.21 0.12
C ALA A 402 -15.42 -37.47 -0.25
N GLY A 403 -15.46 -36.14 -0.36
CA GLY A 403 -14.27 -35.34 -0.58
C GLY A 403 -14.53 -33.85 -0.82
N ALA A 404 -14.45 -33.07 0.24
CA ALA A 404 -14.50 -31.60 0.18
C ALA A 404 -13.29 -30.94 -0.53
N ARG A 405 -12.41 -31.69 -1.22
CA ARG A 405 -11.19 -31.12 -1.83
C ARG A 405 -11.44 -30.02 -2.87
N PRO A 406 -12.40 -30.12 -3.80
CA PRO A 406 -12.70 -29.04 -4.74
C PRO A 406 -13.23 -27.80 -4.02
N VAL A 407 -14.21 -27.99 -3.14
CA VAL A 407 -14.82 -26.93 -2.32
C VAL A 407 -13.77 -26.25 -1.44
N ALA A 408 -12.87 -27.02 -0.82
CA ALA A 408 -11.77 -26.51 0.01
C ALA A 408 -10.77 -25.65 -0.79
N ARG A 409 -10.61 -25.84 -2.10
CA ARG A 409 -9.74 -24.99 -2.93
C ARG A 409 -10.39 -23.63 -3.22
N VAL A 410 -11.69 -23.64 -3.52
CA VAL A 410 -12.45 -22.40 -3.72
C VAL A 410 -12.53 -21.61 -2.42
N VAL A 411 -12.85 -22.29 -1.32
CA VAL A 411 -12.78 -21.75 0.04
C VAL A 411 -11.40 -21.20 0.35
N ALA A 412 -10.32 -21.91 0.00
CA ALA A 412 -8.96 -21.41 0.22
C ALA A 412 -8.68 -20.10 -0.51
N ALA A 413 -9.06 -20.01 -1.79
CA ALA A 413 -8.87 -18.79 -2.56
C ALA A 413 -9.64 -17.61 -1.95
N VAL A 414 -10.90 -17.82 -1.55
CA VAL A 414 -11.75 -16.78 -0.94
C VAL A 414 -11.23 -16.36 0.43
N VAL A 415 -10.86 -17.30 1.30
CA VAL A 415 -10.32 -17.01 2.62
C VAL A 415 -9.01 -16.24 2.53
N VAL A 416 -8.12 -16.63 1.61
CA VAL A 416 -6.87 -15.91 1.37
C VAL A 416 -7.15 -14.51 0.80
N ALA A 417 -8.14 -14.35 -0.10
CA ALA A 417 -8.58 -13.06 -0.61
C ALA A 417 -9.00 -12.11 0.50
N ILE A 418 -9.90 -12.58 1.36
CA ILE A 418 -10.47 -11.81 2.47
C ILE A 418 -9.39 -11.52 3.50
N GLY A 419 -8.53 -12.50 3.79
CA GLY A 419 -7.40 -12.32 4.69
C GLY A 419 -6.45 -11.23 4.20
N LEU A 420 -6.05 -11.25 2.91
CA LEU A 420 -5.20 -10.21 2.33
C LEU A 420 -5.89 -8.84 2.26
N ALA A 421 -7.16 -8.80 1.85
CA ALA A 421 -7.95 -7.57 1.81
C ALA A 421 -8.10 -6.95 3.20
N ALA A 422 -8.43 -7.76 4.19
CA ALA A 422 -8.62 -7.31 5.56
C ALA A 422 -7.29 -6.91 6.22
N GLN A 423 -6.19 -7.63 5.97
CA GLN A 423 -4.87 -7.22 6.43
C GLN A 423 -4.42 -5.91 5.77
N GLY A 424 -4.69 -5.73 4.47
CA GLY A 424 -4.46 -4.47 3.76
C GLY A 424 -5.27 -3.32 4.37
N GLN A 425 -6.57 -3.52 4.59
CA GLN A 425 -7.42 -2.51 5.22
C GLN A 425 -7.04 -2.20 6.66
N ILE A 426 -6.57 -3.19 7.42
CA ILE A 426 -6.15 -2.97 8.80
C ILE A 426 -4.83 -2.21 8.84
N ALA A 427 -3.88 -2.55 7.96
CA ALA A 427 -2.67 -1.76 7.78
C ALA A 427 -3.01 -0.31 7.42
N ILE A 428 -3.94 -0.10 6.47
CA ILE A 428 -4.46 1.22 6.12
C ILE A 428 -5.04 1.91 7.36
N SER A 429 -5.96 1.27 8.10
CA SER A 429 -6.62 1.89 9.27
C SER A 429 -5.66 2.35 10.37
N LEU A 430 -4.51 1.69 10.55
CA LEU A 430 -3.49 2.13 11.50
C LEU A 430 -2.85 3.45 11.08
N PHE A 431 -2.61 3.65 9.79
CA PHE A 431 -2.11 4.92 9.25
C PHE A 431 -3.22 5.97 9.19
N THR A 432 -4.45 5.56 8.88
CA THR A 432 -5.63 6.44 8.82
C THR A 432 -6.01 6.99 10.18
N GLU A 433 -6.02 6.22 11.27
CA GLU A 433 -6.38 6.77 12.59
C GLU A 433 -5.37 7.82 13.11
N MET A 434 -4.10 7.67 12.77
CA MET A 434 -3.08 8.66 13.08
C MET A 434 -3.25 9.91 12.21
N SER A 435 -3.52 9.73 10.92
CA SER A 435 -3.70 10.83 9.96
C SER A 435 -5.02 11.58 10.21
N ASP A 436 -6.15 10.87 10.35
CA ASP A 436 -7.48 11.43 10.64
C ASP A 436 -7.49 12.25 11.94
N ARG A 437 -6.70 11.85 12.95
CA ARG A 437 -6.62 12.62 14.20
C ARG A 437 -5.86 13.93 14.00
N VAL A 438 -4.88 13.97 13.10
CA VAL A 438 -4.15 15.18 12.69
C VAL A 438 -5.03 16.04 11.79
N ASP A 439 -5.61 15.45 10.74
CA ASP A 439 -6.51 16.09 9.78
C ASP A 439 -7.73 16.70 10.45
N ALA A 440 -8.37 15.96 11.36
CA ALA A 440 -9.49 16.48 12.12
C ALA A 440 -9.02 17.65 12.98
N MET A 441 -7.81 17.58 13.56
CA MET A 441 -7.28 18.68 14.35
C MET A 441 -7.03 19.94 13.51
N GLU A 442 -6.38 19.76 12.36
CA GLU A 442 -6.06 20.83 11.42
C GLU A 442 -7.33 21.45 10.82
N LYS A 443 -8.32 20.63 10.44
CA LYS A 443 -9.64 21.10 9.96
C LYS A 443 -10.46 21.82 11.03
N HIS A 444 -10.27 21.50 12.31
CA HIS A 444 -10.99 22.18 13.41
C HIS A 444 -10.32 23.48 13.85
N LEU A 445 -8.98 23.55 13.85
CA LEU A 445 -8.22 24.76 14.17
C LEU A 445 -8.17 25.75 12.99
N GLY A 446 -8.19 25.24 11.76
CA GLY A 446 -7.91 26.02 10.55
C GLY A 446 -6.54 26.73 10.64
N THR A 447 -6.38 27.81 9.89
CA THR A 447 -5.19 28.67 9.99
C THR A 447 -5.36 29.81 11.00
N SER A 448 -6.31 29.68 11.94
CA SER A 448 -6.60 30.71 12.95
C SER A 448 -5.50 30.88 13.99
N VAL A 449 -4.69 29.83 14.18
CA VAL A 449 -3.54 29.81 15.09
C VAL A 449 -2.36 29.14 14.40
N LEU A 450 -1.32 29.93 14.16
CA LEU A 450 -0.10 29.48 13.51
C LEU A 450 1.05 29.45 14.51
N ARG A 451 1.88 28.42 14.42
CA ARG A 451 3.15 28.32 15.13
C ARG A 451 4.26 28.70 14.18
N VAL A 452 5.07 29.68 14.56
CA VAL A 452 6.30 30.05 13.84
C VAL A 452 7.47 29.59 14.70
N SER A 453 8.29 28.69 14.21
CA SER A 453 9.49 28.24 14.91
C SER A 453 10.72 28.43 14.05
N THR A 454 11.85 28.69 14.69
CA THR A 454 13.14 28.73 14.02
C THR A 454 14.20 28.02 14.85
N THR A 455 15.16 27.41 14.17
CA THR A 455 16.36 26.83 14.79
C THR A 455 17.60 27.70 14.56
N MET A 456 17.42 28.86 13.92
CA MET A 456 18.51 29.77 13.54
C MET A 456 18.69 30.88 14.57
N ASP A 457 19.78 31.62 14.44
CA ASP A 457 20.05 32.78 15.28
C ASP A 457 19.02 33.89 15.07
N THR A 458 18.36 34.28 16.16
CA THR A 458 17.34 35.33 16.20
C THR A 458 17.86 36.64 16.80
N ARG A 459 19.18 36.78 17.00
CA ARG A 459 19.78 38.03 17.52
C ARG A 459 19.51 39.26 16.64
N SER A 460 19.23 39.09 15.35
CA SER A 460 18.82 40.18 14.45
C SER A 460 17.32 40.24 14.19
N ALA A 461 16.50 39.48 14.93
CA ALA A 461 15.05 39.50 14.79
C ALA A 461 14.50 40.90 15.10
N ASP A 462 13.62 41.39 14.24
CA ASP A 462 12.85 42.63 14.40
C ASP A 462 11.38 42.28 14.60
N MET A 463 11.01 42.08 15.88
CA MET A 463 9.64 41.73 16.25
C MET A 463 8.64 42.83 15.89
N ALA A 464 9.05 44.10 15.97
CA ALA A 464 8.16 45.21 15.64
C ALA A 464 7.87 45.30 14.14
N ALA A 465 8.82 44.96 13.27
CA ALA A 465 8.58 44.83 11.83
C ALA A 465 7.69 43.63 11.52
N PHE A 466 7.94 42.49 12.15
CA PHE A 466 7.13 41.28 12.00
C PHE A 466 5.66 41.55 12.36
N GLU A 467 5.39 42.15 13.52
CA GLU A 467 4.02 42.51 13.94
C GLU A 467 3.35 43.52 13.00
N ARG A 468 4.11 44.51 12.48
CA ARG A 468 3.58 45.49 11.52
C ARG A 468 3.21 44.85 10.18
N ALA A 469 4.01 43.90 9.71
CA ALA A 469 3.80 43.21 8.43
C ALA A 469 2.59 42.26 8.47
N LEU A 470 2.26 41.71 9.63
CA LEU A 470 1.06 40.89 9.84
C LEU A 470 -0.25 41.70 9.84
N GLY A 471 -0.15 43.01 10.09
CA GLY A 471 -1.27 43.96 10.08
C GLY A 471 -1.90 44.22 11.44
N SER A 472 -2.71 45.28 11.54
CA SER A 472 -3.43 45.60 12.78
C SER A 472 -4.49 44.54 13.09
N GLY A 473 -4.47 43.98 14.30
CA GLY A 473 -5.43 42.95 14.73
C GLY A 473 -4.89 41.52 14.73
N THR A 474 -3.57 41.34 14.77
CA THR A 474 -2.90 40.04 14.99
C THR A 474 -2.04 40.10 16.25
N GLY A 475 -2.22 39.13 17.14
CA GLY A 475 -1.42 38.95 18.34
C GLY A 475 -0.30 37.93 18.13
N VAL A 476 0.90 38.28 18.60
CA VAL A 476 2.06 37.38 18.65
C VAL A 476 2.37 37.05 20.11
N LEU A 477 2.53 35.76 20.41
CA LEU A 477 2.89 35.26 21.75
C LEU A 477 4.15 34.40 21.65
N ALA A 478 5.08 34.55 22.58
CA ALA A 478 6.19 33.62 22.72
C ALA A 478 5.74 32.35 23.45
N VAL A 479 6.20 31.20 22.97
CA VAL A 479 5.99 29.90 23.60
C VAL A 479 7.27 29.48 24.29
N ARG A 480 7.21 29.26 25.59
CA ARG A 480 8.32 28.72 26.38
C ARG A 480 7.92 27.38 26.99
N GLN A 481 8.57 26.31 26.54
CA GLN A 481 8.38 24.98 27.10
C GLN A 481 9.42 24.70 28.20
N ASP A 482 8.96 24.22 29.36
CA ASP A 482 9.85 23.63 30.38
C ASP A 482 9.82 22.10 30.24
N PRO A 483 10.83 21.48 29.58
CA PRO A 483 10.83 20.06 29.28
C PRO A 483 10.86 19.16 30.53
N ARG A 484 11.17 19.70 31.72
CA ARG A 484 11.24 18.91 32.96
C ARG A 484 9.91 18.82 33.71
N LYS A 485 8.91 19.64 33.36
CA LYS A 485 7.66 19.78 34.15
C LYS A 485 6.37 19.60 33.36
N GLY A 486 6.42 19.35 32.05
CA GLY A 486 5.22 19.24 31.21
C GLY A 486 4.40 20.53 31.15
N ARG A 487 5.05 21.66 31.41
CA ARG A 487 4.45 22.99 31.54
C ARG A 487 4.86 23.84 30.36
N THR A 488 3.87 24.47 29.70
CA THR A 488 4.13 25.42 28.63
C THR A 488 3.61 26.80 29.01
N ASP A 489 4.51 27.79 29.04
CA ASP A 489 4.20 29.19 29.30
C ASP A 489 4.02 29.93 27.97
N LEU A 490 2.84 30.52 27.76
CA LEU A 490 2.59 31.52 26.73
C LEU A 490 2.92 32.89 27.30
N VAL A 491 3.86 33.61 26.69
CA VAL A 491 4.32 34.91 27.15
C VAL A 491 4.01 35.98 26.12
N ALA A 492 3.33 37.05 26.55
CA ALA A 492 3.00 38.18 25.70
C ALA A 492 2.88 39.48 26.52
N PRO A 493 3.01 40.67 25.89
CA PRO A 493 2.78 41.94 26.58
C PRO A 493 1.31 42.12 26.95
N CYS A 494 1.01 42.99 27.92
CA CYS A 494 -0.38 43.24 28.33
C CYS A 494 -1.26 43.79 27.19
N SER A 495 -0.69 44.48 26.20
CA SER A 495 -1.42 44.95 25.01
C SER A 495 -1.95 43.76 24.19
N ALA A 496 -1.10 42.77 23.91
CA ALA A 496 -1.46 41.56 23.19
C ALA A 496 -2.55 40.77 23.93
N TRP A 497 -2.40 40.55 25.25
CA TRP A 497 -3.43 39.88 26.04
C TRP A 497 -4.79 40.58 25.99
N ARG A 498 -4.80 41.92 26.02
CA ARG A 498 -6.05 42.71 25.91
C ARG A 498 -6.65 42.66 24.51
N GLY A 499 -5.83 42.65 23.46
CA GLY A 499 -6.28 42.45 22.07
C GLY A 499 -7.07 41.15 21.91
N LEU A 500 -6.63 40.10 22.60
CA LEU A 500 -7.29 38.79 22.64
C LEU A 500 -8.51 38.71 23.57
N GLY A 501 -8.92 39.83 24.18
CA GLY A 501 -10.02 39.88 25.14
C GLY A 501 -9.73 39.16 26.45
N LEU A 502 -8.44 38.98 26.82
CA LEU A 502 -8.01 38.26 28.02
C LEU A 502 -7.46 39.22 29.10
N PRO A 503 -7.69 38.93 30.39
CA PRO A 503 -7.13 39.74 31.47
C PRO A 503 -5.61 39.51 31.55
N CYS A 504 -4.84 40.59 31.63
CA CYS A 504 -3.38 40.52 31.73
C CYS A 504 -2.97 39.84 33.06
N PRO A 505 -2.30 38.67 33.02
CA PRO A 505 -1.92 37.94 34.22
C PRO A 505 -0.69 38.56 34.90
N LYS A 506 -0.80 38.90 36.19
CA LYS A 506 0.34 39.40 36.98
C LYS A 506 1.30 38.29 37.42
N THR A 507 0.79 37.06 37.54
CA THR A 507 1.54 35.83 37.83
C THR A 507 1.14 34.76 36.83
N ALA A 508 2.05 33.83 36.52
CA ALA A 508 1.77 32.77 35.57
C ALA A 508 0.54 31.96 36.02
N THR A 509 -0.55 32.08 35.28
CA THR A 509 -1.86 31.54 35.66
C THR A 509 -2.24 30.44 34.69
N GLU A 510 -2.58 29.25 35.21
CA GLU A 510 -3.10 28.14 34.41
C GLU A 510 -4.38 28.58 33.70
N ARG A 511 -4.44 28.44 32.37
CA ARG A 511 -5.60 28.87 31.59
C ARG A 511 -6.52 27.69 31.37
N ARG A 512 -7.59 27.63 32.19
CA ARG A 512 -8.60 26.57 32.07
C ARG A 512 -9.65 26.80 31.00
N THR A 513 -10.01 28.05 30.77
CA THR A 513 -11.03 28.46 29.80
C THR A 513 -10.57 29.76 29.14
N VAL A 514 -10.64 29.80 27.82
CA VAL A 514 -10.28 30.96 26.99
C VAL A 514 -11.50 31.31 26.14
N ARG A 515 -11.80 32.61 25.98
CA ARG A 515 -12.95 33.06 25.15
C ARG A 515 -12.60 33.15 23.67
N HIS A 516 -11.32 33.31 23.34
CA HIS A 516 -10.82 33.37 21.97
C HIS A 516 -10.97 31.99 21.31
N PRO A 517 -11.67 31.87 20.17
CA PRO A 517 -12.06 30.59 19.58
C PRO A 517 -10.85 29.69 19.26
N GLY A 518 -9.85 30.21 18.55
CA GLY A 518 -8.66 29.41 18.19
C GLY A 518 -7.78 29.04 19.39
N LEU A 519 -7.69 29.92 20.40
CA LEU A 519 -6.85 29.66 21.59
C LEU A 519 -7.57 28.72 22.58
N ALA A 520 -8.90 28.77 22.65
CA ALA A 520 -9.69 27.83 23.43
C ALA A 520 -9.53 26.40 22.91
N GLN A 521 -9.59 26.22 21.60
CA GLN A 521 -9.39 24.93 20.94
C GLN A 521 -7.96 24.40 21.13
N ALA A 522 -6.95 25.26 20.95
CA ALA A 522 -5.56 24.89 21.21
C ALA A 522 -5.35 24.45 22.67
N VAL A 523 -6.00 25.11 23.63
CA VAL A 523 -5.93 24.75 25.05
C VAL A 523 -6.63 23.43 25.37
N GLU A 524 -7.79 23.18 24.76
CA GLU A 524 -8.53 21.93 24.93
C GLU A 524 -7.76 20.74 24.36
N LEU A 525 -7.13 20.93 23.20
CA LEU A 525 -6.29 19.93 22.55
C LEU A 525 -5.12 19.50 23.44
N GLU A 526 -4.33 20.45 23.94
CA GLU A 526 -3.14 20.15 24.75
C GLU A 526 -3.51 19.43 26.06
N ARG A 527 -4.64 19.79 26.68
CA ARG A 527 -5.15 19.04 27.84
C ARG A 527 -5.49 17.60 27.51
N SER A 528 -6.00 17.32 26.31
CA SER A 528 -6.30 15.96 25.89
C SER A 528 -5.05 15.07 25.81
N VAL A 529 -3.86 15.68 25.70
CA VAL A 529 -2.54 15.03 25.68
C VAL A 529 -1.78 15.20 27.02
N GLY A 530 -2.40 15.82 28.02
CA GLY A 530 -1.83 15.98 29.37
C GLY A 530 -0.85 17.14 29.53
N VAL A 531 -0.91 18.15 28.66
CA VAL A 531 -0.07 19.35 28.73
C VAL A 531 -0.88 20.53 29.26
N ASP A 532 -0.37 21.20 30.30
CA ASP A 532 -1.02 22.37 30.91
C ASP A 532 -0.40 23.69 30.40
N LEU A 533 -1.29 24.60 30.00
CA LEU A 533 -0.94 25.92 29.45
C LEU A 533 -1.07 27.02 30.50
N TYR A 534 -0.01 27.82 30.62
CA TYR A 534 0.08 28.94 31.55
C TYR A 534 0.26 30.24 30.79
N ALA A 535 -0.51 31.27 31.13
CA ALA A 535 -0.33 32.60 30.56
C ALA A 535 0.56 33.45 31.49
N ALA A 536 1.61 34.05 30.94
CA ALA A 536 2.51 34.95 31.64
C ALA A 536 2.68 36.26 30.85
N THR A 537 3.02 37.34 31.57
CA THR A 537 3.32 38.64 30.97
C THR A 537 4.83 38.81 30.89
N GLY A 538 5.32 39.21 29.73
CA GLY A 538 6.74 39.44 29.48
C GLY A 538 6.97 40.02 28.09
N ASP A 539 8.22 40.37 27.80
CA ASP A 539 8.63 40.81 26.46
C ASP A 539 8.86 39.59 25.55
N VAL A 540 8.23 39.61 24.38
CA VAL A 540 8.33 38.55 23.37
C VAL A 540 9.72 38.58 22.74
N GLU A 541 10.27 39.78 22.50
CA GLU A 541 11.56 39.95 21.84
C GLU A 541 12.71 39.38 22.69
N ASP A 542 12.68 39.63 24.00
CA ASP A 542 13.65 39.08 24.94
C ASP A 542 13.66 37.54 24.91
N ILE A 543 12.48 36.91 24.88
CA ILE A 543 12.37 35.45 24.87
C ILE A 543 12.88 34.89 23.54
N VAL A 544 12.51 35.51 22.43
CA VAL A 544 12.96 35.10 21.09
C VAL A 544 14.48 35.16 20.98
N ARG A 545 15.11 36.20 21.54
CA ARG A 545 16.58 36.38 21.50
C ARG A 545 17.37 35.51 22.48
N THR A 546 16.75 35.05 23.56
CA THR A 546 17.43 34.32 24.65
C THR A 546 17.18 32.82 24.66
N THR A 547 16.13 32.36 23.99
CA THR A 547 15.74 30.94 23.96
C THR A 547 16.40 30.23 22.79
N GLU A 548 17.02 29.08 23.04
CA GLU A 548 17.45 28.18 21.96
C GLU A 548 16.21 27.60 21.27
N ALA A 549 16.08 27.82 19.96
CA ALA A 549 14.93 27.46 19.13
C ALA A 549 13.58 28.08 19.60
N PRO A 550 13.42 29.41 19.49
CA PRO A 550 12.20 30.08 19.93
C PRO A 550 11.01 29.65 19.06
N ALA A 551 9.87 29.46 19.71
CA ALA A 551 8.59 29.24 19.06
C ALA A 551 7.65 30.42 19.39
N LEU A 552 7.01 30.94 18.36
CA LEU A 552 6.00 31.98 18.42
C LEU A 552 4.65 31.39 18.04
N MET A 553 3.60 31.94 18.63
CA MET A 553 2.21 31.66 18.32
C MET A 553 1.60 32.93 17.74
N VAL A 554 1.14 32.87 16.50
CA VAL A 554 0.54 33.98 15.77
C VAL A 554 -0.94 33.68 15.58
N LEU A 555 -1.79 34.61 15.98
CA LEU A 555 -3.23 34.45 15.91
C LEU A 555 -3.91 35.79 15.68
N ALA A 556 -5.04 35.77 14.98
CA ALA A 556 -5.81 36.99 14.75
C ALA A 556 -6.69 37.30 15.96
N ASP A 557 -6.82 38.57 16.34
CA ASP A 557 -7.57 38.99 17.53
C ASP A 557 -9.08 38.65 17.44
N ASP A 558 -9.61 38.61 16.21
CA ASP A 558 -11.00 38.30 15.87
C ASP A 558 -11.24 36.81 15.57
N GLY A 559 -10.19 35.98 15.61
CA GLY A 559 -10.25 34.56 15.30
C GLY A 559 -10.38 34.23 13.82
N ARG A 560 -10.14 35.18 12.90
CA ARG A 560 -10.11 34.90 11.45
C ARG A 560 -8.92 34.00 11.07
N GLU A 561 -9.06 33.33 9.94
CA GLU A 561 -7.99 32.55 9.32
C GLU A 561 -6.86 33.44 8.81
N LEU A 562 -5.61 33.07 9.10
CA LEU A 562 -4.40 33.74 8.63
C LEU A 562 -3.86 33.04 7.38
N SER A 563 -3.28 33.81 6.45
CA SER A 563 -2.59 33.19 5.31
C SER A 563 -1.22 32.68 5.76
N MET A 564 -1.03 31.36 5.74
CA MET A 564 0.26 30.74 6.09
C MET A 564 1.41 31.35 5.29
N SER A 565 1.22 31.53 3.99
CA SER A 565 2.22 32.11 3.09
C SER A 565 2.65 33.53 3.46
N SER A 566 1.73 34.37 3.94
CA SER A 566 2.07 35.74 4.35
C SER A 566 2.80 35.74 5.69
N VAL A 567 2.43 34.85 6.62
CA VAL A 567 3.11 34.72 7.90
C VAL A 567 4.51 34.16 7.70
N HIS A 568 4.66 33.15 6.84
CA HIS A 568 5.93 32.53 6.49
C HIS A 568 6.88 33.52 5.82
N ARG A 569 6.40 34.27 4.80
CA ARG A 569 7.16 35.36 4.17
C ARG A 569 7.65 36.37 5.20
N SER A 570 6.74 36.90 6.02
CA SER A 570 7.08 37.90 7.04
C SER A 570 8.07 37.35 8.06
N ALA A 571 7.95 36.08 8.45
CA ALA A 571 8.86 35.43 9.39
C ALA A 571 10.28 35.31 8.80
N ASN A 572 10.41 34.89 7.54
CA ASN A 572 11.70 34.84 6.85
C ASN A 572 12.32 36.24 6.65
N GLU A 573 11.50 37.25 6.40
CA GLU A 573 11.94 38.63 6.17
C GLU A 573 12.34 39.37 7.46
N HIS A 574 11.72 39.05 8.61
CA HIS A 574 11.82 39.86 9.83
C HIS A 574 12.33 39.13 11.07
N LEU A 575 12.22 37.80 11.14
CA LEU A 575 12.66 37.02 12.31
C LEU A 575 14.02 36.36 12.09
N ALA A 576 14.11 35.40 11.16
CA ALA A 576 15.33 34.64 10.88
C ALA A 576 15.23 33.97 9.50
N MET A 577 16.31 33.42 8.96
CA MET A 577 16.19 32.49 7.82
C MET A 577 15.57 31.16 8.29
N ALA A 578 15.07 30.35 7.34
CA ALA A 578 14.63 28.98 7.60
C ALA A 578 13.61 28.87 8.75
N THR A 579 12.66 29.81 8.80
CA THR A 579 11.53 29.70 9.72
C THR A 579 10.52 28.70 9.18
N THR A 580 9.95 27.91 10.07
CA THR A 580 8.89 26.95 9.75
C THR A 580 7.59 27.45 10.33
N VAL A 581 6.53 27.44 9.51
CA VAL A 581 5.18 27.86 9.91
C VAL A 581 4.23 26.69 9.75
N THR A 582 3.60 26.28 10.86
CA THR A 582 2.61 25.19 10.86
C THR A 582 1.34 25.63 11.56
N VAL A 583 0.23 24.92 11.34
CA VAL A 583 -0.90 25.01 12.27
C VAL A 583 -0.43 24.61 13.66
N PHE A 584 -0.89 25.34 14.67
CA PHE A 584 -0.43 25.15 16.03
C PHE A 584 -0.89 23.81 16.61
N ALA A 585 0.06 22.88 16.77
CA ALA A 585 0.00 21.73 17.67
C ALA A 585 1.32 21.73 18.47
N MET A 586 1.27 21.75 19.81
CA MET A 586 2.48 21.92 20.63
C MET A 586 3.16 20.63 21.04
N THR A 587 2.56 19.49 20.73
CA THR A 587 3.21 18.18 20.82
C THR A 587 3.92 17.89 19.49
N GLY A 588 5.26 17.95 19.52
CA GLY A 588 6.16 17.72 18.37
C GLY A 588 6.17 16.30 17.82
N THR A 589 5.00 15.68 17.65
CA THR A 589 4.85 14.30 17.15
C THR A 589 3.75 14.13 16.11
N LEU A 590 2.97 15.17 15.76
CA LEU A 590 1.76 14.98 14.95
C LEU A 590 1.56 16.01 13.83
N GLY A 591 2.45 16.99 13.66
CA GLY A 591 2.38 17.93 12.55
C GLY A 591 3.25 17.47 11.37
N GLY A 592 2.64 16.80 10.40
CA GLY A 592 3.06 16.99 9.01
C GLY A 592 3.94 15.93 8.34
N SER A 593 4.15 14.71 8.85
CA SER A 593 4.75 13.68 7.97
C SER A 593 3.72 13.19 6.96
N GLY A 594 3.69 13.80 5.77
CA GLY A 594 2.92 13.33 4.62
C GLY A 594 3.19 11.85 4.27
N GLU A 595 4.25 11.27 4.85
CA GLU A 595 4.55 9.84 4.91
C GLU A 595 3.33 8.96 5.24
N GLY A 596 2.49 9.36 6.20
CA GLY A 596 1.31 8.58 6.59
C GLY A 596 0.26 8.48 5.48
N ILE A 597 0.00 9.61 4.81
CA ILE A 597 -0.97 9.71 3.72
C ILE A 597 -0.44 9.00 2.47
N ALA A 598 0.83 9.22 2.12
CA ALA A 598 1.48 8.54 1.00
C ALA A 598 1.50 7.01 1.23
N ALA A 599 1.84 6.55 2.43
CA ALA A 599 1.80 5.13 2.79
C ALA A 599 0.40 4.53 2.63
N GLN A 600 -0.64 5.27 3.07
CA GLN A 600 -2.03 4.86 2.91
C GLN A 600 -2.42 4.70 1.43
N GLN A 601 -2.12 5.69 0.58
CA GLN A 601 -2.42 5.65 -0.86
C GLN A 601 -1.73 4.46 -1.55
N TRP A 602 -0.47 4.20 -1.22
CA TRP A 602 0.25 3.03 -1.73
C TRP A 602 -0.37 1.71 -1.29
N LEU A 603 -0.71 1.57 -0.01
CA LEU A 603 -1.37 0.37 0.51
C LEU A 603 -2.75 0.17 -0.11
N GLU A 604 -3.51 1.23 -0.36
CA GLU A 604 -4.78 1.17 -1.07
C GLU A 604 -4.60 0.65 -2.49
N LEU A 605 -3.71 1.26 -3.28
CA LEU A 605 -3.43 0.84 -4.66
C LEU A 605 -2.96 -0.63 -4.74
N LEU A 606 -2.03 -1.03 -3.87
CA LEU A 606 -1.50 -2.40 -3.83
C LEU A 606 -2.56 -3.40 -3.37
N SER A 607 -3.38 -3.05 -2.38
CA SER A 607 -4.43 -3.93 -1.88
C SER A 607 -5.54 -4.13 -2.91
N VAL A 608 -6.00 -3.07 -3.58
CA VAL A 608 -6.99 -3.14 -4.67
C VAL A 608 -6.46 -4.03 -5.81
N THR A 609 -5.21 -3.83 -6.22
CA THR A 609 -4.55 -4.64 -7.24
C THR A 609 -4.49 -6.11 -6.82
N GLY A 610 -4.07 -6.38 -5.59
CA GLY A 610 -4.01 -7.72 -5.02
C GLY A 610 -5.37 -8.42 -4.99
N VAL A 611 -6.40 -7.72 -4.52
CA VAL A 611 -7.78 -8.23 -4.47
C VAL A 611 -8.29 -8.56 -5.87
N LEU A 612 -8.05 -7.69 -6.86
CA LEU A 612 -8.43 -7.96 -8.25
C LEU A 612 -7.77 -9.24 -8.79
N VAL A 613 -6.48 -9.45 -8.51
CA VAL A 613 -5.77 -10.69 -8.88
C VAL A 613 -6.44 -11.90 -8.23
N ILE A 614 -6.76 -11.84 -6.93
CA ILE A 614 -7.35 -12.97 -6.22
C ILE A 614 -8.80 -13.24 -6.67
N VAL A 615 -9.58 -12.20 -6.97
CA VAL A 615 -10.92 -12.35 -7.56
C VAL A 615 -10.83 -13.07 -8.90
N MET A 616 -9.84 -12.73 -9.73
CA MET A 616 -9.59 -13.42 -11.00
C MET A 616 -9.22 -14.90 -10.78
N VAL A 617 -8.34 -15.18 -9.81
CA VAL A 617 -7.95 -16.53 -9.38
C VAL A 617 -9.17 -17.35 -8.94
N ALA A 618 -9.98 -16.79 -8.05
CA ALA A 618 -11.17 -17.43 -7.50
C ALA A 618 -12.22 -17.68 -8.58
N GLY A 619 -12.43 -16.71 -9.49
CA GLY A 619 -13.35 -16.83 -10.61
C GLY A 619 -12.97 -17.99 -11.55
N ILE A 620 -11.71 -18.04 -12.00
CA ILE A 620 -11.21 -19.10 -12.89
C ILE A 620 -11.25 -20.47 -12.22
N GLY A 621 -10.86 -20.55 -10.94
CA GLY A 621 -10.96 -21.77 -10.14
C GLY A 621 -12.39 -22.28 -10.02
N SER A 622 -13.34 -21.36 -9.82
CA SER A 622 -14.76 -21.67 -9.67
C SER A 622 -15.36 -22.16 -10.99
N VAL A 623 -15.13 -21.46 -12.11
CA VAL A 623 -15.62 -21.88 -13.45
C VAL A 623 -15.17 -23.31 -13.79
N ALA A 624 -13.90 -23.64 -13.52
CA ALA A 624 -13.38 -24.98 -13.75
C ALA A 624 -14.10 -26.06 -12.91
N GLN A 625 -14.53 -25.72 -11.70
CA GLN A 625 -15.29 -26.61 -10.83
C GLN A 625 -16.75 -26.74 -11.28
N PHE A 626 -17.38 -25.65 -11.73
CA PHE A 626 -18.77 -25.65 -12.17
C PHE A 626 -18.99 -26.45 -13.45
N VAL A 627 -18.10 -26.31 -14.43
CA VAL A 627 -18.14 -27.13 -15.66
C VAL A 627 -18.01 -28.63 -15.35
N ARG A 628 -17.25 -29.00 -14.31
CA ARG A 628 -17.17 -30.38 -13.85
C ARG A 628 -18.45 -30.84 -13.16
N ALA A 629 -18.96 -30.04 -12.23
CA ALA A 629 -20.17 -30.36 -11.49
C ALA A 629 -21.39 -30.50 -12.43
N GLY A 630 -21.51 -29.65 -13.45
CA GLY A 630 -22.58 -29.74 -14.45
C GLY A 630 -22.62 -31.09 -15.17
N ARG A 631 -21.46 -31.66 -15.53
CA ARG A 631 -21.39 -32.96 -16.20
C ARG A 631 -21.67 -34.14 -15.28
N GLU A 632 -21.16 -34.11 -14.05
CA GLU A 632 -21.44 -35.16 -13.05
C GLU A 632 -22.93 -35.23 -12.70
N LEU A 633 -23.64 -34.10 -12.77
CA LEU A 633 -25.08 -33.98 -12.49
C LEU A 633 -25.96 -34.20 -13.72
N GLY A 634 -25.39 -34.29 -14.93
CA GLY A 634 -26.08 -34.52 -16.19
C GLY A 634 -27.08 -35.69 -16.13
N PRO A 635 -26.64 -36.90 -15.75
CA PRO A 635 -27.53 -38.06 -15.63
C PRO A 635 -28.69 -37.84 -14.64
N VAL A 636 -28.43 -37.16 -13.52
CA VAL A 636 -29.45 -36.86 -12.51
C VAL A 636 -30.49 -35.91 -13.08
N SER A 637 -30.06 -34.86 -13.80
CA SER A 637 -31.00 -33.91 -14.41
C SER A 637 -31.88 -34.52 -15.49
N VAL A 638 -31.36 -35.50 -16.24
CA VAL A 638 -32.14 -36.26 -17.24
C VAL A 638 -33.16 -37.17 -16.55
N LEU A 639 -32.76 -37.85 -15.47
CA LEU A 639 -33.64 -38.74 -14.71
C LEU A 639 -34.72 -38.01 -13.92
N THR A 640 -34.43 -36.80 -13.42
CA THR A 640 -35.40 -36.02 -12.62
C THR A 640 -36.25 -35.06 -13.46
N GLY A 641 -35.84 -34.76 -14.70
CA GLY A 641 -36.50 -33.75 -15.55
C GLY A 641 -36.46 -32.32 -14.99
N ASP A 642 -35.69 -32.07 -13.93
CA ASP A 642 -35.68 -30.79 -13.20
C ASP A 642 -34.28 -30.14 -13.20
N VAL A 643 -34.19 -29.01 -13.89
CA VAL A 643 -32.98 -28.19 -13.98
C VAL A 643 -32.69 -27.42 -12.68
N ARG A 644 -33.67 -27.31 -11.76
CA ARG A 644 -33.49 -26.68 -10.44
C ARG A 644 -32.51 -27.45 -9.55
N VAL A 645 -32.25 -28.72 -9.85
CA VAL A 645 -31.23 -29.53 -9.16
C VAL A 645 -29.84 -28.88 -9.27
N TYR A 646 -29.50 -28.26 -10.41
CA TYR A 646 -28.21 -27.56 -10.58
C TYR A 646 -28.07 -26.36 -9.63
N TYR A 647 -29.14 -25.57 -9.47
CA TYR A 647 -29.17 -24.43 -8.56
C TYR A 647 -29.13 -24.89 -7.10
N SER A 648 -29.92 -25.89 -6.73
CA SER A 648 -29.94 -26.45 -5.38
C SER A 648 -28.58 -27.02 -4.98
N VAL A 649 -27.95 -27.81 -5.85
CA VAL A 649 -26.61 -28.37 -5.59
C VAL A 649 -25.56 -27.27 -5.52
N SER A 650 -25.63 -26.24 -6.37
CA SER A 650 -24.68 -25.11 -6.31
C SER A 650 -24.78 -24.34 -5.00
N VAL A 651 -25.99 -24.10 -4.49
CA VAL A 651 -26.20 -23.45 -3.20
C VAL A 651 -25.60 -24.27 -2.06
N TRP A 652 -25.93 -25.57 -1.97
CA TRP A 652 -25.48 -26.39 -0.84
C TRP A 652 -24.03 -26.85 -0.92
N SER A 653 -23.44 -26.94 -2.11
CA SER A 653 -22.06 -27.42 -2.29
C SER A 653 -21.02 -26.30 -2.47
N LEU A 654 -21.44 -25.08 -2.80
CA LEU A 654 -20.53 -23.93 -2.99
C LEU A 654 -20.93 -22.72 -2.16
N LEU A 655 -22.16 -22.21 -2.28
CA LEU A 655 -22.55 -20.97 -1.59
C LEU A 655 -22.43 -21.13 -0.07
N VAL A 656 -23.04 -22.16 0.51
CA VAL A 656 -23.04 -22.37 1.97
C VAL A 656 -21.61 -22.54 2.53
N PRO A 657 -20.74 -23.40 1.97
CA PRO A 657 -19.35 -23.49 2.41
C PRO A 657 -18.55 -22.19 2.25
N VAL A 658 -18.77 -21.42 1.17
CA VAL A 658 -18.06 -20.16 0.95
C VAL A 658 -18.55 -19.08 1.90
N VAL A 659 -19.86 -18.96 2.15
CA VAL A 659 -20.42 -18.04 3.15
C VAL A 659 -19.85 -18.37 4.53
N PHE A 660 -19.83 -19.65 4.92
CA PHE A 660 -19.20 -20.06 6.17
C PHE A 660 -17.71 -19.69 6.22
N ALA A 661 -16.99 -19.86 5.12
CA ALA A 661 -15.59 -19.48 5.01
C ALA A 661 -15.37 -17.96 5.14
N VAL A 662 -16.23 -17.14 4.53
CA VAL A 662 -16.22 -15.68 4.64
C VAL A 662 -16.42 -15.27 6.10
N CYS A 663 -17.46 -15.78 6.76
CA CYS A 663 -17.72 -15.50 8.17
C CYS A 663 -16.56 -15.95 9.07
N ALA A 664 -15.99 -17.13 8.82
CA ALA A 664 -14.83 -17.62 9.56
C ALA A 664 -13.59 -16.74 9.34
N ALA A 665 -13.33 -16.30 8.11
CA ALA A 665 -12.21 -15.41 7.80
C ALA A 665 -12.36 -14.04 8.48
N VAL A 666 -13.56 -13.46 8.47
CA VAL A 666 -13.86 -12.21 9.19
C VAL A 666 -13.65 -12.38 10.69
N ALA A 667 -14.21 -13.43 11.29
CA ALA A 667 -14.05 -13.69 12.72
C ALA A 667 -12.59 -13.92 13.12
N VAL A 668 -11.84 -14.71 12.35
CA VAL A 668 -10.41 -14.95 12.60
C VAL A 668 -9.61 -13.67 12.48
N THR A 669 -9.90 -12.84 11.47
CA THR A 669 -9.20 -11.57 11.29
C THR A 669 -9.52 -10.61 12.44
N TRP A 670 -10.77 -10.54 12.89
CA TRP A 670 -11.14 -9.81 14.10
C TRP A 670 -10.29 -10.23 15.30
N PHE A 671 -10.17 -11.54 15.57
CA PHE A 671 -9.37 -12.04 16.69
C PHE A 671 -7.88 -11.71 16.56
N VAL A 672 -7.31 -11.94 15.38
CA VAL A 672 -5.88 -11.70 15.11
C VAL A 672 -5.52 -10.22 15.28
N THR A 673 -6.47 -9.32 15.01
CA THR A 673 -6.24 -7.87 15.03
C THR A 673 -6.73 -7.20 16.30
N THR A 674 -7.17 -7.98 17.30
CA THR A 674 -7.48 -7.47 18.64
C THR A 674 -6.31 -6.76 19.33
N PRO A 675 -5.02 -7.18 19.19
CA PRO A 675 -3.90 -6.52 19.86
C PRO A 675 -3.57 -5.14 19.31
N LEU A 676 -4.10 -4.79 18.13
CA LEU A 676 -3.94 -3.46 17.56
C LEU A 676 -4.83 -2.49 18.35
N MET A 677 -4.24 -1.37 18.79
CA MET A 677 -4.89 -0.28 19.52
C MET A 677 -5.83 0.57 18.62
N ALA A 678 -6.35 -0.03 17.55
CA ALA A 678 -7.29 0.63 16.66
C ALA A 678 -8.70 0.67 17.29
N ASP A 679 -9.49 1.69 16.97
CA ASP A 679 -10.85 1.80 17.47
C ASP A 679 -11.66 0.56 17.05
N SER A 680 -12.56 0.12 17.93
CA SER A 680 -13.43 -1.02 17.66
C SER A 680 -14.40 -0.74 16.52
N ALA A 681 -14.82 0.52 16.35
CA ALA A 681 -15.74 0.95 15.31
C ALA A 681 -15.11 0.94 13.90
N SER A 682 -13.89 1.47 13.77
CA SER A 682 -13.14 1.49 12.51
C SER A 682 -12.89 0.06 12.01
N ARG A 683 -12.42 -0.83 12.90
CA ARG A 683 -12.22 -2.26 12.60
C ARG A 683 -13.51 -2.95 12.15
N LEU A 684 -14.63 -2.67 12.83
CA LEU A 684 -15.92 -3.26 12.47
C LEU A 684 -16.36 -2.81 11.08
N SER A 685 -16.19 -1.52 10.76
CA SER A 685 -16.54 -0.96 9.45
C SER A 685 -15.72 -1.61 8.32
N ALA A 686 -14.39 -1.67 8.47
CA ALA A 686 -13.49 -2.32 7.52
C ALA A 686 -13.85 -3.80 7.30
N LEU A 687 -14.01 -4.56 8.37
CA LEU A 687 -14.36 -5.98 8.28
C LEU A 687 -15.77 -6.22 7.71
N SER A 688 -16.71 -5.31 7.96
CA SER A 688 -18.06 -5.39 7.38
C SER A 688 -18.06 -5.15 5.87
N THR A 689 -17.24 -4.21 5.37
CA THR A 689 -17.12 -3.94 3.93
C THR A 689 -16.46 -5.10 3.20
N VAL A 690 -15.33 -5.61 3.70
CA VAL A 690 -14.65 -6.79 3.14
C VAL A 690 -15.53 -8.04 3.23
N GLY A 691 -16.21 -8.24 4.36
CA GLY A 691 -17.15 -9.33 4.55
C GLY A 691 -18.33 -9.26 3.56
N GLY A 692 -18.93 -8.08 3.42
CA GLY A 692 -20.03 -7.82 2.47
C GLY A 692 -19.61 -8.06 1.02
N ALA A 693 -18.46 -7.53 0.61
CA ALA A 693 -17.90 -7.77 -0.73
C ALA A 693 -17.61 -9.27 -0.97
N GLY A 694 -17.09 -9.97 0.03
CA GLY A 694 -16.87 -11.42 -0.01
C GLY A 694 -18.16 -12.21 -0.18
N LEU A 695 -19.23 -11.85 0.53
CA LEU A 695 -20.55 -12.47 0.40
C LEU A 695 -21.18 -12.20 -0.97
N LEU A 696 -21.08 -10.98 -1.48
CA LEU A 696 -21.56 -10.61 -2.80
C LEU A 696 -20.80 -11.38 -3.89
N CYS A 697 -19.48 -11.48 -3.80
CA CYS A 697 -18.67 -12.31 -4.70
C CYS A 697 -19.09 -13.78 -4.63
N ALA A 698 -19.34 -14.32 -3.44
CA ALA A 698 -19.80 -15.69 -3.26
C ALA A 698 -21.16 -15.94 -3.93
N ALA A 699 -22.11 -14.99 -3.79
CA ALA A 699 -23.42 -15.05 -4.42
C ALA A 699 -23.33 -15.00 -5.94
N VAL A 700 -22.54 -14.07 -6.49
CA VAL A 700 -22.31 -13.93 -7.94
C VAL A 700 -21.64 -15.19 -8.51
N MET A 701 -20.60 -15.71 -7.84
CA MET A 701 -19.94 -16.94 -8.25
C MET A 701 -20.88 -18.15 -8.21
N ALA A 702 -21.72 -18.27 -7.18
CA ALA A 702 -22.69 -19.36 -7.08
C ALA A 702 -23.77 -19.28 -8.17
N TRP A 703 -24.28 -18.07 -8.45
CA TRP A 703 -25.27 -17.83 -9.49
C TRP A 703 -24.69 -18.12 -10.89
N TRP A 704 -23.52 -17.55 -11.19
CA TRP A 704 -22.86 -17.76 -12.47
C TRP A 704 -22.46 -19.24 -12.66
N GLY A 705 -22.02 -19.87 -11.58
CA GLY A 705 -21.72 -21.28 -11.53
C GLY A 705 -22.91 -22.19 -11.78
N ALA A 706 -24.07 -21.89 -11.19
CA ALA A 706 -25.29 -22.63 -11.43
C ALA A 706 -25.75 -22.48 -12.90
N ARG A 707 -25.66 -21.26 -13.45
CA ARG A 707 -26.02 -20.97 -14.84
C ARG A 707 -25.10 -21.70 -15.82
N THR A 708 -23.79 -21.67 -15.59
CA THR A 708 -22.81 -22.38 -16.42
C THR A 708 -23.02 -23.89 -16.31
N ALA A 709 -23.18 -24.44 -15.11
CA ALA A 709 -23.45 -25.86 -14.90
C ALA A 709 -24.73 -26.31 -15.63
N ALA A 710 -25.83 -25.56 -15.52
CA ALA A 710 -27.09 -25.84 -16.21
C ALA A 710 -26.92 -25.82 -17.73
N SER A 711 -26.23 -24.81 -18.28
CA SER A 711 -25.97 -24.71 -19.73
C SER A 711 -25.10 -25.86 -20.27
N THR A 712 -24.12 -26.34 -19.49
CA THR A 712 -23.31 -27.50 -19.87
C THR A 712 -24.06 -28.81 -19.70
N GLY A 713 -24.94 -28.90 -18.70
CA GLY A 713 -25.75 -30.07 -18.42
C GLY A 713 -26.81 -30.32 -19.49
N SER A 714 -27.40 -29.28 -20.06
CA SER A 714 -28.39 -29.41 -21.15
C SER A 714 -27.82 -29.96 -22.46
N VAL A 715 -26.50 -29.83 -22.67
CA VAL A 715 -25.79 -30.36 -23.85
C VAL A 715 -25.23 -31.76 -23.58
N TRP A 716 -25.38 -32.28 -22.35
CA TRP A 716 -24.89 -33.60 -22.01
C TRP A 716 -25.62 -34.67 -22.82
N ARG A 717 -24.83 -35.59 -23.40
CA ARG A 717 -25.34 -36.77 -24.10
C ARG A 717 -24.75 -38.02 -23.45
N PRO A 718 -25.52 -39.09 -23.26
CA PRO A 718 -24.97 -40.36 -22.83
C PRO A 718 -23.93 -40.81 -23.86
N ARG A 719 -22.72 -41.10 -23.38
CA ARG A 719 -21.67 -41.78 -24.15
C ARG A 719 -21.40 -43.11 -23.46
N ASN A 720 -21.11 -44.15 -24.25
CA ASN A 720 -20.60 -45.41 -23.73
C ASN A 720 -19.17 -45.15 -23.20
N ASP A 721 -19.07 -44.78 -21.93
CA ASP A 721 -17.82 -44.51 -21.20
C ASP A 721 -17.64 -45.55 -20.08
#